data_AF-A0A7V6NJM1-F1
#
_entry.id   AF-A0A7V6NJM1-F1
#
_cell.length_a   1.000
_cell.length_b   1.000
_cell.length_c   1.000
_cell.angle_alpha   90.00
_cell.angle_beta   90.00
_cell.angle_gamma   90.00
#
_symmetry.space_group_name_H-M   'P 1'
#
loop_
_entity.id
_entity.type
_entity.pdbx_description
1 polymer ?
#
loop_
_entity_poly.entity_id
_entity_poly.type
_entity_poly.pdbx_seq_one_letter_code
_entity_poly.pdbx_strand_id
1 'polypeptide(L)'
;MFGYTDYKWRRRVLVTSIISLLVVLLTTYFIISSVLSVTSEDDARVFELGRDFSGDPAAAFGLNLERVNSGNLLSYGGFEPEVLQSQFLAAEGTKNSFVIPTVSVHDSLRTSADYYEGADIRIYSQSQENYQLRVETKVKEFTAGQLQNFRQILLPPDTPTDLSFYEVAEYDKLIMLCGDNGYVLEITKEGETKLHNVGTSAKLVSIAGSASGWVAVADDGSYYLSADGQDWTQDSIEKVSFNDVITISSDGRSNFLACADKGKLYRISFSETELIPLNLDSNLNSLCRLDEKIVIAGDEGLLMSGSLELDFEIIKDMPSSIDWLSINANTEGFVCCGTKGGMAYSRDGDNFQTIDPHTLAAVYGIDPEEKQSTHKSIIWPTLANCTFLADQNVLFQAMTGQSWLSEAPGRELITSPYFDKKKVDFIASLSSGRILAVYEDSSLEMATLSDVVTFEPALDNGEVQSGDLIILEKVSFPPAYGWPGNNPEGQSIEAEPSAKGEAIPGIWYVSDGARLSLEKVAAHSPQELGQGCIKLTNDFNVDQSDQNLLLPAQGKAINSIYNSMPAWLNARVAQKLDLSRGEGLNESFYSLELYLRQVGLENNSVVVWLSGLHTDASHTVEKLGNSWEKHRFIFVLGQQSPDSEIWLNIGFAGRGALWLDQIWFGPTENEPSSLPRNLLEQLSEIKPGVVRLGFVPIGVPGLGDHSWILPEGTGARMSAFVSEEKNQTRDSVAQQGDRELHNLGAAFKMTQQIGADPWLVVDAMVSDLELLHLIEYLAGDATTDFGQLRSTHGAVGRWSDQMNRIYIEISDSTNMFTNDTSRMIYVDHVIETIQSAADYAQLEKKLVIVDGMDYDGQVLASNADYHAGSLSGSDIVRNYGEMSATLTDFLREMPTRRVLGGGSKAPEMIKSFYWQERGNNLRLADYAALIFGEAGKGINLVLIDGDKLDSPAPVKMDSALQLVGRAISDKWALPTATELFTADMTTDKLTDDLTAETVTDPGATKDLSTIQGGDGLNAESEELLLFSFIANDLRTVIMLNLGQNNISLRLGGSYPIANGSLYSFDERANLLSNSKIKSSSHIYRVLPGGMLLLVEKKLGDE
;
A
#
# COMPACT_ATOMS: atom_id res chain seq x y z
N MET A 1 6.21 59.75 87.48
CA MET A 1 7.43 59.42 86.71
C MET A 1 6.97 58.98 85.31
N PHE A 2 6.46 59.86 84.46
CA PHE A 2 7.22 60.75 83.56
C PHE A 2 6.42 62.04 83.27
N GLY A 3 6.82 63.13 83.91
CA GLY A 3 6.44 64.48 83.52
C GLY A 3 7.74 65.20 83.19
N TYR A 4 8.11 65.22 81.91
CA TYR A 4 9.09 66.05 81.19
C TYR A 4 9.56 65.27 79.97
N THR A 5 8.65 65.06 79.02
CA THR A 5 9.01 64.65 77.66
C THR A 5 8.87 65.87 76.75
N ASP A 6 10.01 66.25 76.20
CA ASP A 6 10.28 67.36 75.29
C ASP A 6 9.20 67.54 74.20
N TYR A 7 8.73 68.77 73.99
CA TYR A 7 7.73 69.14 72.99
C TYR A 7 8.13 68.69 71.57
N LYS A 8 9.44 68.60 71.29
CA LYS A 8 9.97 68.06 70.04
C LYS A 8 9.65 66.58 69.83
N TRP A 9 9.55 65.80 70.90
CA TRP A 9 9.24 64.37 70.83
C TRP A 9 7.77 64.12 70.48
N ARG A 10 6.85 64.94 71.03
CA ARG A 10 5.42 64.88 70.65
C ARG A 10 5.19 65.21 69.18
N ARG A 11 5.91 66.20 68.64
CA ARG A 11 5.80 66.54 67.21
C ARG A 11 6.32 65.43 66.31
N ARG A 12 7.42 64.75 66.70
CA ARG A 12 7.95 63.61 65.93
C ARG A 12 7.02 62.41 65.97
N VAL A 13 6.50 62.03 67.14
CA VAL A 13 5.55 60.91 67.27
C VAL A 13 4.24 61.20 66.54
N LEU A 14 3.75 62.43 66.58
CA LEU A 14 2.52 62.82 65.88
C LEU A 14 2.73 62.83 64.37
N VAL A 15 3.88 63.31 63.88
CA VAL A 15 4.23 63.27 62.46
C VAL A 15 4.45 61.84 61.97
N THR A 16 5.16 60.99 62.71
CA THR A 16 5.33 59.57 62.31
C THR A 16 4.03 58.79 62.38
N SER A 17 3.14 59.09 63.33
CA SER A 17 1.81 58.47 63.40
C SER A 17 0.93 58.89 62.22
N ILE A 18 0.97 60.18 61.83
CA ILE A 18 0.24 60.69 60.66
C ILE A 18 0.79 60.09 59.36
N ILE A 19 2.11 60.01 59.21
CA ILE A 19 2.74 59.39 58.03
C ILE A 19 2.41 57.90 57.97
N SER A 20 2.47 57.19 59.09
CA SER A 20 2.12 55.76 59.12
C SER A 20 0.64 55.53 58.81
N LEU A 21 -0.25 56.38 59.32
CA LEU A 21 -1.67 56.34 58.99
C LEU A 21 -1.91 56.63 57.51
N LEU A 22 -1.20 57.62 56.94
CA LEU A 22 -1.27 57.93 55.51
C LEU A 22 -0.77 56.78 54.66
N VAL A 23 0.33 56.12 55.03
CA VAL A 23 0.86 54.95 54.32
C VAL A 23 -0.14 53.79 54.38
N VAL A 24 -0.74 53.52 55.54
CA VAL A 24 -1.77 52.48 55.70
C VAL A 24 -3.02 52.83 54.89
N LEU A 25 -3.47 54.08 54.90
CA LEU A 25 -4.60 54.52 54.09
C LEU A 25 -4.29 54.47 52.60
N LEU A 26 -3.06 54.77 52.19
CA LEU A 26 -2.63 54.67 50.79
C LEU A 26 -2.55 53.20 50.35
N THR A 27 -2.01 52.31 51.17
CA THR A 27 -1.99 50.86 50.86
C THR A 27 -3.39 50.28 50.86
N THR A 28 -4.25 50.69 51.79
CA THR A 28 -5.65 50.29 51.80
C THR A 28 -6.38 50.83 50.57
N TYR A 29 -6.10 52.07 50.15
CA TYR A 29 -6.63 52.66 48.92
C TYR A 29 -6.12 51.92 47.69
N PHE A 30 -4.84 51.54 47.61
CA PHE A 30 -4.31 50.74 46.50
C PHE A 30 -4.88 49.33 46.48
N ILE A 31 -5.09 48.70 47.63
CA ILE A 31 -5.74 47.38 47.72
C ILE A 31 -7.21 47.49 47.32
N ILE A 32 -7.95 48.48 47.84
CA ILE A 32 -9.35 48.72 47.49
C ILE A 32 -9.48 49.12 46.02
N SER A 33 -8.58 49.95 45.50
CA SER A 33 -8.53 50.33 44.08
C SER A 33 -8.16 49.15 43.20
N SER A 34 -7.26 48.26 43.64
CA SER A 34 -6.90 47.03 42.93
C SER A 34 -8.00 45.97 42.98
N VAL A 35 -8.87 46.01 44.00
CA VAL A 35 -10.03 45.11 44.11
C VAL A 35 -11.25 45.68 43.38
N LEU A 36 -11.41 47.01 43.36
CA LEU A 36 -12.49 47.71 42.64
C LEU A 36 -12.18 47.94 41.16
N SER A 37 -10.91 47.98 40.75
CA SER A 37 -10.52 48.00 39.32
C SER A 37 -10.64 46.63 38.66
N VAL A 38 -11.07 45.59 39.39
CA VAL A 38 -11.35 44.23 38.89
C VAL A 38 -12.85 44.03 38.60
N THR A 39 -13.65 45.08 38.74
CA THR A 39 -15.04 45.08 38.26
C THR A 39 -15.22 46.19 37.25
N SER A 40 -14.63 46.04 36.05
CA SER A 40 -15.31 46.54 34.87
C SER A 40 -16.55 45.65 34.67
N GLU A 41 -17.70 46.29 34.54
CA GLU A 41 -18.82 45.68 33.83
C GLU A 41 -18.38 45.54 32.37
N ASP A 42 -17.63 44.48 32.08
CA ASP A 42 -17.32 44.10 30.71
C ASP A 42 -18.60 43.51 30.11
N ASP A 43 -19.03 44.05 28.96
CA ASP A 43 -20.09 43.50 28.15
C ASP A 43 -19.72 42.07 27.74
N ALA A 44 -20.11 41.10 28.56
CA ALA A 44 -19.92 39.71 28.26
C ALA A 44 -20.78 39.35 27.05
N ARG A 45 -20.14 38.88 25.97
CA ARG A 45 -20.82 38.35 24.80
C ARG A 45 -21.58 37.08 25.19
N VAL A 46 -22.90 37.19 25.11
CA VAL A 46 -23.84 36.11 25.39
C VAL A 46 -24.26 35.49 24.06
N PHE A 47 -24.00 34.20 23.90
CA PHE A 47 -24.44 33.41 22.76
C PHE A 47 -25.93 33.05 22.94
N GLU A 48 -26.78 33.43 21.98
CA GLU A 48 -28.17 32.98 21.90
C GLU A 48 -28.28 31.88 20.82
N LEU A 49 -28.82 30.72 21.21
CA LEU A 49 -28.75 29.51 20.41
C LEU A 49 -30.01 29.32 19.57
N GLY A 50 -29.80 28.98 18.31
CA GLY A 50 -30.87 28.61 17.37
C GLY A 50 -31.65 27.39 17.87
N ARG A 51 -32.97 27.54 17.89
CA ARG A 51 -33.92 26.45 18.07
C ARG A 51 -34.33 26.01 16.67
N ASP A 52 -34.21 24.71 16.37
CA ASP A 52 -34.88 23.96 15.28
C ASP A 52 -33.92 23.15 14.38
N PHE A 53 -33.74 21.87 14.74
CA PHE A 53 -33.27 20.76 13.93
C PHE A 53 -33.42 19.44 14.72
N SER A 54 -34.01 18.43 14.11
CA SER A 54 -34.18 17.08 14.65
C SER A 54 -32.95 16.23 14.30
N GLY A 55 -32.32 15.63 15.32
CA GLY A 55 -30.99 15.01 15.23
C GLY A 55 -30.83 13.89 14.20
N ASP A 56 -29.62 13.81 13.65
CA ASP A 56 -29.16 12.73 12.79
C ASP A 56 -28.77 11.50 13.63
N PRO A 57 -29.32 10.31 13.35
CA PRO A 57 -29.02 9.09 14.08
C PRO A 57 -27.56 8.58 13.99
N ALA A 58 -26.76 8.94 12.96
CA ALA A 58 -25.42 8.38 12.73
C ALA A 58 -24.28 9.10 13.49
N ALA A 59 -24.63 10.03 14.37
CA ALA A 59 -23.73 10.88 15.12
C ALA A 59 -22.77 10.15 16.08
N ALA A 60 -21.46 10.11 15.79
CA ALA A 60 -20.52 9.43 16.69
C ALA A 60 -19.05 9.91 16.60
N PHE A 61 -18.26 9.49 17.59
CA PHE A 61 -16.80 9.54 17.58
C PHE A 61 -16.24 8.15 17.83
N GLY A 62 -15.14 7.84 17.17
CA GLY A 62 -14.61 6.49 17.21
C GLY A 62 -13.13 6.40 16.88
N LEU A 63 -12.67 5.16 16.75
CA LEU A 63 -11.31 4.85 16.33
C LEU A 63 -11.33 4.13 14.99
N ASN A 64 -10.37 4.47 14.15
CA ASN A 64 -10.01 3.70 12.97
C ASN A 64 -8.88 2.74 13.34
N LEU A 65 -9.14 1.44 13.26
CA LEU A 65 -8.12 0.41 13.46
C LEU A 65 -7.84 -0.23 12.11
N GLU A 66 -6.74 0.18 11.48
CA GLU A 66 -6.25 -0.43 10.24
C GLU A 66 -5.42 -1.67 10.51
N ARG A 67 -4.77 -1.74 11.68
CA ARG A 67 -3.89 -2.84 12.09
C ARG A 67 -4.10 -3.19 13.55
N VAL A 68 -4.03 -4.49 13.82
CA VAL A 68 -4.00 -5.05 15.17
C VAL A 68 -2.93 -6.13 15.19
N ASN A 69 -2.15 -6.20 16.26
CA ASN A 69 -1.20 -7.29 16.45
C ASN A 69 -1.94 -8.49 17.07
N SER A 70 -1.67 -9.72 16.64
CA SER A 70 -2.21 -10.91 17.27
C SER A 70 -1.50 -11.21 18.59
N GLY A 71 -2.18 -11.97 19.44
CA GLY A 71 -1.58 -12.60 20.60
C GLY A 71 -0.73 -13.83 20.26
N ASN A 72 -0.72 -14.27 19.00
CA ASN A 72 0.07 -15.41 18.54
C ASN A 72 1.53 -14.98 18.29
N LEU A 73 2.47 -15.65 18.97
CA LEU A 73 3.91 -15.45 18.79
C LEU A 73 4.48 -16.22 17.58
N LEU A 74 3.63 -16.97 16.88
CA LEU A 74 3.92 -17.64 15.63
C LEU A 74 3.32 -16.84 14.48
N SER A 75 3.94 -16.94 13.31
CA SER A 75 3.34 -16.44 12.06
C SER A 75 2.99 -17.62 11.15
N TYR A 76 1.93 -17.44 10.35
CA TYR A 76 1.47 -18.42 9.36
C TYR A 76 1.17 -19.81 9.96
N GLY A 77 0.47 -19.83 11.10
CA GLY A 77 0.11 -21.06 11.82
C GLY A 77 -1.14 -21.78 11.28
N GLY A 78 -1.94 -21.09 10.46
CA GLY A 78 -3.12 -21.66 9.78
C GLY A 78 -2.85 -22.20 8.38
N PHE A 79 -1.64 -22.01 7.85
CA PHE A 79 -1.19 -22.59 6.58
C PHE A 79 -2.15 -22.38 5.41
N GLU A 80 -2.69 -21.18 5.35
CA GLU A 80 -3.65 -20.81 4.34
C GLU A 80 -2.99 -20.63 2.97
N PRO A 81 -3.58 -21.13 1.87
CA PRO A 81 -2.98 -21.01 0.55
C PRO A 81 -2.80 -19.55 0.13
N GLU A 82 -1.82 -19.31 -0.72
CA GLU A 82 -1.61 -18.00 -1.32
C GLU A 82 -2.64 -17.78 -2.43
N VAL A 83 -3.12 -16.54 -2.54
CA VAL A 83 -4.09 -16.17 -3.56
C VAL A 83 -3.46 -15.14 -4.49
N LEU A 84 -3.27 -15.52 -5.75
CA LEU A 84 -3.00 -14.61 -6.85
C LEU A 84 -4.33 -14.04 -7.30
N GLN A 85 -4.56 -12.75 -7.11
CA GLN A 85 -5.69 -12.05 -7.71
C GLN A 85 -5.15 -11.05 -8.73
N SER A 86 -5.78 -11.01 -9.89
CA SER A 86 -5.42 -10.07 -10.96
C SER A 86 -6.66 -9.55 -11.63
N GLN A 87 -6.58 -8.30 -12.05
CA GLN A 87 -7.70 -7.57 -12.63
C GLN A 87 -7.33 -7.02 -13.99
N PHE A 88 -8.27 -7.13 -14.93
CA PHE A 88 -8.08 -6.65 -16.28
C PHE A 88 -9.38 -6.07 -16.83
N LEU A 89 -9.25 -5.06 -17.68
CA LEU A 89 -10.33 -4.72 -18.61
C LEU A 89 -10.11 -5.53 -19.88
N ALA A 90 -11.13 -6.28 -20.29
CA ALA A 90 -11.08 -7.02 -21.54
C ALA A 90 -10.91 -6.04 -22.71
N ALA A 91 -9.91 -6.26 -23.57
CA ALA A 91 -9.74 -5.49 -24.79
C ALA A 91 -10.80 -5.89 -25.84
N GLU A 92 -11.05 -7.19 -25.94
CA GLU A 92 -12.08 -7.84 -26.76
C GLU A 92 -12.32 -9.28 -26.28
N GLY A 93 -13.31 -9.97 -26.83
CA GLY A 93 -13.49 -11.37 -26.54
C GLY A 93 -14.60 -12.05 -27.33
N THR A 94 -14.81 -13.32 -27.01
CA THR A 94 -15.80 -14.22 -27.61
C THR A 94 -16.72 -14.77 -26.53
N LYS A 95 -17.42 -15.87 -26.79
CA LYS A 95 -18.26 -16.54 -25.78
C LYS A 95 -17.45 -17.24 -24.69
N ASN A 96 -16.21 -17.62 -24.97
CA ASN A 96 -15.39 -18.47 -24.10
C ASN A 96 -13.91 -18.06 -24.06
N SER A 97 -13.58 -16.89 -24.60
CA SER A 97 -12.25 -16.32 -24.51
C SER A 97 -12.31 -14.81 -24.44
N PHE A 98 -11.25 -14.20 -23.90
CA PHE A 98 -11.06 -12.75 -23.93
C PHE A 98 -9.58 -12.42 -24.01
N VAL A 99 -9.30 -11.19 -24.41
CA VAL A 99 -7.95 -10.65 -24.60
C VAL A 99 -7.70 -9.59 -23.53
N ILE A 100 -6.56 -9.70 -22.85
CA ILE A 100 -6.08 -8.71 -21.87
C ILE A 100 -4.73 -8.15 -22.30
N PRO A 101 -4.37 -6.90 -21.95
CA PRO A 101 -3.02 -6.40 -22.17
C PRO A 101 -1.98 -7.33 -21.53
N THR A 102 -0.86 -7.58 -22.22
CA THR A 102 0.18 -8.48 -21.68
C THR A 102 0.76 -7.96 -20.37
N VAL A 103 0.89 -8.86 -19.38
CA VAL A 103 1.19 -8.50 -17.98
C VAL A 103 2.69 -8.33 -17.71
N SER A 104 3.57 -8.85 -18.58
CA SER A 104 5.02 -8.56 -18.68
C SER A 104 5.64 -9.45 -19.76
N VAL A 105 6.47 -8.91 -20.65
CA VAL A 105 7.22 -9.70 -21.66
C VAL A 105 8.50 -10.31 -21.08
N HIS A 106 8.94 -9.82 -19.93
CA HIS A 106 10.21 -10.17 -19.31
C HIS A 106 10.06 -10.99 -18.00
N ASP A 107 8.86 -11.48 -17.69
CA ASP A 107 8.61 -12.34 -16.53
C ASP A 107 8.25 -13.76 -16.98
N SER A 108 9.24 -14.66 -16.91
CA SER A 108 9.09 -16.07 -17.35
C SER A 108 8.07 -16.86 -16.54
N LEU A 109 7.76 -16.44 -15.31
CA LEU A 109 6.69 -17.05 -14.52
C LEU A 109 5.33 -16.62 -15.07
N ARG A 110 5.15 -15.32 -15.35
CA ARG A 110 3.88 -14.77 -15.86
C ARG A 110 3.56 -15.16 -17.29
N THR A 111 4.57 -15.47 -18.11
CA THR A 111 4.35 -15.93 -19.50
C THR A 111 4.13 -17.44 -19.62
N SER A 112 4.30 -18.20 -18.52
CA SER A 112 4.07 -19.65 -18.52
C SER A 112 2.61 -20.01 -18.81
N ALA A 113 2.39 -21.08 -19.58
CA ALA A 113 1.05 -21.54 -19.96
C ALA A 113 0.18 -21.95 -18.74
N ASP A 114 0.82 -22.40 -17.67
CA ASP A 114 0.18 -22.79 -16.42
C ASP A 114 -0.07 -21.61 -15.48
N TYR A 115 0.37 -20.38 -15.82
CA TYR A 115 0.31 -19.23 -14.92
C TYR A 115 -1.09 -18.96 -14.38
N TYR A 116 -2.11 -18.95 -15.25
CA TYR A 116 -3.53 -18.85 -14.87
C TYR A 116 -4.32 -20.15 -15.03
N GLU A 117 -3.70 -21.27 -15.39
CA GLU A 117 -4.43 -22.52 -15.59
C GLU A 117 -5.21 -22.93 -14.32
N GLY A 118 -6.50 -23.21 -14.46
CA GLY A 118 -7.40 -23.59 -13.36
C GLY A 118 -7.85 -22.45 -12.44
N ALA A 119 -7.39 -21.21 -12.69
CA ALA A 119 -7.83 -20.02 -11.96
C ALA A 119 -9.34 -19.78 -12.13
N ASP A 120 -9.97 -19.25 -11.10
CA ASP A 120 -11.35 -18.79 -11.13
C ASP A 120 -11.43 -17.44 -11.84
N ILE A 121 -12.50 -17.24 -12.60
CA ILE A 121 -12.76 -16.04 -13.40
C ILE A 121 -14.14 -15.52 -13.03
N ARG A 122 -14.22 -14.23 -12.73
CA ARG A 122 -15.46 -13.47 -12.67
C ARG A 122 -15.45 -12.41 -13.77
N ILE A 123 -16.48 -12.39 -14.61
CA ILE A 123 -16.63 -11.40 -15.70
C ILE A 123 -17.83 -10.53 -15.40
N TYR A 124 -17.60 -9.23 -15.28
CA TYR A 124 -18.64 -8.22 -15.06
C TYR A 124 -18.78 -7.35 -16.30
N SER A 125 -20.01 -7.17 -16.79
CA SER A 125 -20.27 -6.07 -17.73
C SER A 125 -20.41 -4.78 -16.95
N GLN A 126 -19.62 -3.78 -17.33
CA GLN A 126 -19.77 -2.42 -16.84
C GLN A 126 -20.36 -1.54 -17.95
N SER A 127 -21.56 -1.01 -17.69
CA SER A 127 -22.19 0.02 -18.51
C SER A 127 -22.32 1.30 -17.70
N GLN A 128 -22.74 2.40 -18.32
CA GLN A 128 -22.98 3.66 -17.60
C GLN A 128 -24.13 3.59 -16.57
N GLU A 129 -24.90 2.50 -16.56
CA GLU A 129 -26.08 2.36 -15.69
C GLU A 129 -26.09 1.05 -14.89
N ASN A 130 -25.17 0.12 -15.14
CA ASN A 130 -25.26 -1.23 -14.57
C ASN A 130 -23.88 -1.89 -14.44
N TYR A 131 -23.67 -2.57 -13.31
CA TYR A 131 -22.56 -3.48 -13.03
C TYR A 131 -23.17 -4.85 -12.77
N GLN A 132 -22.92 -5.81 -13.65
CA GLN A 132 -23.59 -7.10 -13.58
C GLN A 132 -22.61 -8.25 -13.81
N LEU A 133 -22.60 -9.22 -12.89
CA LEU A 133 -21.91 -10.48 -13.08
C LEU A 133 -22.52 -11.24 -14.26
N ARG A 134 -21.71 -11.53 -15.27
CA ARG A 134 -22.11 -12.29 -16.46
C ARG A 134 -21.83 -13.78 -16.32
N VAL A 135 -20.69 -14.13 -15.74
CA VAL A 135 -20.29 -15.52 -15.51
C VAL A 135 -19.23 -15.60 -14.42
N GLU A 136 -19.28 -16.70 -13.67
CA GLU A 136 -18.24 -17.19 -12.78
C GLU A 136 -17.82 -18.59 -13.29
N THR A 137 -16.54 -18.77 -13.58
CA THR A 137 -16.03 -19.91 -14.37
C THR A 137 -14.54 -20.14 -14.13
N LYS A 138 -13.91 -21.09 -14.83
CA LYS A 138 -12.48 -21.40 -14.70
C LYS A 138 -11.70 -21.21 -15.99
N VAL A 139 -10.45 -20.77 -15.86
CA VAL A 139 -9.46 -20.76 -16.93
C VAL A 139 -9.17 -22.19 -17.35
N LYS A 140 -9.33 -22.45 -18.64
CA LYS A 140 -8.96 -23.70 -19.28
C LYS A 140 -7.58 -23.63 -19.91
N GLU A 141 -7.28 -22.51 -20.56
CA GLU A 141 -6.04 -22.31 -21.31
C GLU A 141 -5.65 -20.83 -21.24
N PHE A 142 -4.36 -20.59 -21.06
CA PHE A 142 -3.76 -19.26 -21.05
C PHE A 142 -2.65 -19.21 -22.08
N THR A 143 -2.63 -18.16 -22.90
CA THR A 143 -1.60 -17.94 -23.92
C THR A 143 -1.10 -16.51 -23.83
N ALA A 144 0.12 -16.34 -23.31
CA ALA A 144 0.76 -15.03 -23.20
C ALA A 144 1.31 -14.54 -24.54
N GLY A 145 1.47 -13.22 -24.66
CA GLY A 145 2.30 -12.60 -25.70
C GLY A 145 1.79 -12.77 -27.13
N GLN A 146 0.47 -12.76 -27.35
CA GLN A 146 -0.09 -12.80 -28.71
C GLN A 146 0.03 -11.44 -29.38
N LEU A 147 0.67 -11.40 -30.56
CA LEU A 147 0.83 -10.20 -31.35
C LEU A 147 -0.51 -9.77 -31.96
N GLN A 148 -0.98 -8.58 -31.58
CA GLN A 148 -2.17 -7.95 -32.14
C GLN A 148 -1.89 -7.33 -33.52
N ASN A 149 -2.95 -6.83 -34.16
CA ASN A 149 -2.83 -6.17 -35.46
C ASN A 149 -1.99 -4.87 -35.38
N PHE A 150 -1.10 -4.68 -36.35
CA PHE A 150 -0.36 -3.44 -36.55
C PHE A 150 -1.28 -2.27 -36.90
N ARG A 151 -1.13 -1.16 -36.17
CA ARG A 151 -1.84 0.11 -36.41
C ARG A 151 -0.84 1.16 -36.87
N GLN A 152 -1.23 1.96 -37.87
CA GLN A 152 -0.39 3.04 -38.37
C GLN A 152 -0.25 4.16 -37.32
N ILE A 153 0.99 4.61 -37.09
CA ILE A 153 1.29 5.80 -36.31
C ILE A 153 1.41 6.99 -37.26
N LEU A 154 0.66 8.05 -36.98
CA LEU A 154 0.66 9.25 -37.79
C LEU A 154 1.84 10.12 -37.39
N LEU A 155 2.73 10.41 -38.35
CA LEU A 155 3.85 11.32 -38.14
C LEU A 155 3.38 12.79 -38.14
N PRO A 156 4.11 13.70 -37.47
CA PRO A 156 3.83 15.13 -37.53
C PRO A 156 3.83 15.64 -38.99
N PRO A 157 2.95 16.60 -39.35
CA PRO A 157 2.87 17.13 -40.72
C PRO A 157 4.18 17.73 -41.25
N ASP A 158 5.03 18.21 -40.34
CA ASP A 158 6.30 18.87 -40.65
C ASP A 158 7.48 17.87 -40.79
N THR A 159 7.21 16.56 -40.78
CA THR A 159 8.24 15.54 -40.92
C THR A 159 8.87 15.57 -42.34
N PRO A 160 10.20 15.65 -42.47
CA PRO A 160 10.87 15.59 -43.77
C PRO A 160 10.57 14.29 -44.52
N THR A 161 10.44 14.36 -45.85
CA THR A 161 10.10 13.19 -46.70
C THR A 161 11.21 12.16 -46.85
N ASP A 162 12.45 12.53 -46.54
CA ASP A 162 13.65 11.72 -46.74
C ASP A 162 14.30 11.35 -45.38
N LEU A 163 13.52 11.37 -44.29
CA LEU A 163 14.01 11.09 -42.94
C LEU A 163 14.00 9.58 -42.65
N SER A 164 15.15 8.96 -42.44
CA SER A 164 15.21 7.57 -41.96
C SER A 164 15.36 7.53 -40.44
N PHE A 165 14.72 6.57 -39.79
CA PHE A 165 14.93 6.26 -38.37
C PHE A 165 15.79 4.99 -38.26
N TYR A 166 16.62 4.90 -37.23
CA TYR A 166 17.60 3.81 -37.11
C TYR A 166 17.44 2.97 -35.85
N GLU A 167 16.98 3.56 -34.77
CA GLU A 167 16.86 2.89 -33.47
C GLU A 167 15.71 3.48 -32.66
N VAL A 168 15.24 2.72 -31.67
CA VAL A 168 14.16 3.13 -30.77
C VAL A 168 14.43 2.68 -29.33
N ALA A 169 14.03 3.52 -28.38
CA ALA A 169 14.01 3.16 -26.96
C ALA A 169 12.70 3.58 -26.29
N GLU A 170 12.33 2.84 -25.24
CA GLU A 170 11.22 3.16 -24.37
C GLU A 170 11.70 3.36 -22.93
N TYR A 171 11.25 4.45 -22.32
CA TYR A 171 11.40 4.70 -20.89
C TYR A 171 10.19 5.48 -20.37
N ASP A 172 9.67 5.07 -19.20
CA ASP A 172 8.49 5.68 -18.56
C ASP A 172 7.30 5.90 -19.51
N LYS A 173 6.98 4.87 -20.32
CA LYS A 173 5.88 4.84 -21.32
C LYS A 173 6.05 5.83 -22.49
N LEU A 174 7.15 6.57 -22.55
CA LEU A 174 7.55 7.42 -23.66
C LEU A 174 8.44 6.61 -24.61
N ILE A 175 8.15 6.67 -25.91
CA ILE A 175 8.96 6.03 -26.95
C ILE A 175 9.73 7.13 -27.69
N MET A 176 11.03 6.94 -27.89
CA MET A 176 11.86 7.82 -28.71
C MET A 176 12.55 7.06 -29.82
N LEU A 177 12.46 7.58 -31.04
CA LEU A 177 13.23 7.11 -32.20
C LEU A 177 14.27 8.15 -32.57
N CYS A 178 15.46 7.71 -32.98
CA CYS A 178 16.48 8.60 -33.53
C CYS A 178 16.69 8.36 -35.03
N GLY A 179 17.05 9.40 -35.77
CA GLY A 179 17.15 9.36 -37.22
C GLY A 179 18.21 10.27 -37.83
N ASP A 180 18.14 10.38 -39.16
CA ASP A 180 19.03 11.24 -39.96
C ASP A 180 18.96 12.71 -39.50
N ASN A 181 20.02 13.47 -39.79
CA ASN A 181 20.08 14.93 -39.58
C ASN A 181 19.70 15.36 -38.16
N GLY A 182 20.05 14.57 -37.14
CA GLY A 182 19.79 14.92 -35.74
C GLY A 182 18.32 14.89 -35.32
N TYR A 183 17.43 14.23 -36.06
CA TYR A 183 16.02 14.17 -35.69
C TYR A 183 15.74 13.10 -34.62
N VAL A 184 14.88 13.45 -33.67
CA VAL A 184 14.34 12.55 -32.64
C VAL A 184 12.82 12.64 -32.67
N LEU A 185 12.14 11.50 -32.81
CA LEU A 185 10.69 11.41 -32.78
C LEU A 185 10.24 10.89 -31.41
N GLU A 186 9.41 11.66 -30.72
CA GLU A 186 8.75 11.32 -29.47
C GLU A 186 7.35 10.76 -29.76
N ILE A 187 6.98 9.66 -29.12
CA ILE A 187 5.63 9.09 -29.15
C ILE A 187 5.13 8.90 -27.70
N THR A 188 4.04 9.55 -27.33
CA THR A 188 3.45 9.45 -25.98
C THR A 188 2.65 8.16 -25.79
N LYS A 189 2.21 7.89 -24.56
CA LYS A 189 1.34 6.74 -24.22
C LYS A 189 0.03 6.77 -25.02
N GLU A 190 -0.51 7.95 -25.29
CA GLU A 190 -1.75 8.19 -26.04
C GLU A 190 -1.54 8.05 -27.57
N GLY A 191 -0.29 7.85 -28.01
CA GLY A 191 0.08 7.76 -29.42
C GLY A 191 0.26 9.11 -30.11
N GLU A 192 0.37 10.20 -29.34
CA GLU A 192 0.70 11.51 -29.91
C GLU A 192 2.17 11.57 -30.30
N THR A 193 2.47 12.13 -31.48
CA THR A 193 3.83 12.20 -32.01
C THR A 193 4.36 13.62 -32.03
N LYS A 194 5.63 13.83 -31.65
CA LYS A 194 6.34 15.11 -31.78
C LYS A 194 7.74 14.88 -32.36
N LEU A 195 8.14 15.72 -33.30
CA LEU A 195 9.46 15.62 -33.94
C LEU A 195 10.34 16.77 -33.47
N HIS A 196 11.52 16.42 -32.95
CA HIS A 196 12.53 17.34 -32.44
C HIS A 196 13.81 17.24 -33.28
N ASN A 197 14.61 18.30 -33.29
CA ASN A 197 15.95 18.27 -33.89
C ASN A 197 16.98 18.70 -32.84
N VAL A 198 18.00 17.89 -32.61
CA VAL A 198 19.02 18.15 -31.56
C VAL A 198 20.09 19.18 -31.98
N GLY A 199 19.92 19.83 -33.12
CA GLY A 199 20.78 20.90 -33.61
C GLY A 199 22.00 20.43 -34.41
N THR A 200 21.97 19.20 -34.94
CA THR A 200 23.06 18.59 -35.71
C THR A 200 22.60 18.13 -37.09
N SER A 201 23.55 17.90 -37.99
CA SER A 201 23.34 17.21 -39.26
C SER A 201 23.90 15.78 -39.26
N ALA A 202 24.47 15.33 -38.14
CA ALA A 202 24.98 13.97 -37.98
C ALA A 202 23.85 12.94 -38.00
N LYS A 203 24.18 11.69 -38.33
CA LYS A 203 23.25 10.56 -38.24
C LYS A 203 23.25 10.06 -36.81
N LEU A 204 22.10 10.12 -36.14
CA LEU A 204 21.91 9.49 -34.84
C LEU A 204 21.70 8.00 -35.05
N VAL A 205 22.56 7.17 -34.48
CA VAL A 205 22.61 5.73 -34.76
C VAL A 205 21.88 4.90 -33.71
N SER A 206 21.87 5.34 -32.45
CA SER A 206 21.23 4.62 -31.35
C SER A 206 20.80 5.59 -30.24
N ILE A 207 19.76 5.21 -29.49
CA ILE A 207 19.14 6.02 -28.44
C ILE A 207 18.75 5.13 -27.25
N ALA A 208 18.92 5.60 -26.01
CA ALA A 208 18.55 4.88 -24.81
C ALA A 208 17.96 5.81 -23.74
N GLY A 209 16.99 5.30 -22.97
CA GLY A 209 16.29 6.04 -21.91
C GLY A 209 16.45 5.39 -20.53
N SER A 210 16.44 6.21 -19.48
CA SER A 210 16.55 5.76 -18.09
C SER A 210 16.02 6.81 -17.10
N ALA A 211 16.04 6.49 -15.79
CA ALA A 211 15.64 7.42 -14.74
C ALA A 211 16.51 8.67 -14.63
N SER A 212 17.71 8.69 -15.22
CA SER A 212 18.54 9.90 -15.30
C SER A 212 18.23 10.77 -16.52
N GLY A 213 17.48 10.25 -17.50
CA GLY A 213 17.16 10.91 -18.77
C GLY A 213 17.46 10.03 -19.97
N TRP A 214 17.73 10.66 -21.11
CA TRP A 214 17.95 10.07 -22.42
C TRP A 214 19.37 10.34 -22.93
N VAL A 215 19.90 9.40 -23.70
CA VAL A 215 21.13 9.55 -24.48
C VAL A 215 20.88 9.16 -25.93
N ALA A 216 21.39 9.95 -26.88
CA ALA A 216 21.46 9.60 -28.29
C ALA A 216 22.91 9.69 -28.77
N VAL A 217 23.40 8.68 -29.48
CA VAL A 217 24.78 8.63 -30.00
C VAL A 217 24.80 8.75 -31.51
N ALA A 218 25.87 9.33 -32.07
CA ALA A 218 26.00 9.60 -33.49
C ALA A 218 27.23 8.92 -34.13
N ASP A 219 27.16 8.73 -35.45
CA ASP A 219 28.22 8.09 -36.25
C ASP A 219 29.50 8.94 -36.36
N ASP A 220 29.45 10.22 -36.03
CA ASP A 220 30.60 11.14 -36.03
C ASP A 220 31.36 11.20 -34.70
N GLY A 221 30.91 10.44 -33.70
CA GLY A 221 31.48 10.41 -32.35
C GLY A 221 30.87 11.42 -31.37
N SER A 222 29.84 12.17 -31.79
CA SER A 222 29.02 12.99 -30.90
C SER A 222 28.03 12.13 -30.10
N TYR A 223 27.66 12.61 -28.92
CA TYR A 223 26.54 12.08 -28.14
C TYR A 223 25.76 13.24 -27.49
N TYR A 224 24.48 13.00 -27.25
CA TYR A 224 23.52 14.00 -26.80
C TYR A 224 22.82 13.49 -25.56
N LEU A 225 22.72 14.32 -24.53
CA LEU A 225 22.08 13.98 -23.26
C LEU A 225 20.89 14.91 -23.00
N SER A 226 19.78 14.36 -22.52
CA SER A 226 18.59 15.13 -22.18
C SER A 226 17.91 14.57 -20.93
N ALA A 227 17.61 15.42 -19.94
CA ALA A 227 16.92 14.96 -18.73
C ALA A 227 15.42 14.69 -18.96
N ASP A 228 14.80 15.37 -19.94
CA ASP A 228 13.37 15.34 -20.24
C ASP A 228 13.05 14.82 -21.65
N GLY A 229 14.08 14.57 -22.46
CA GLY A 229 13.97 14.13 -23.85
C GLY A 229 13.65 15.26 -24.85
N GLN A 230 13.54 16.51 -24.38
CA GLN A 230 13.23 17.68 -25.20
C GLN A 230 14.44 18.61 -25.34
N ASP A 231 15.13 18.89 -24.23
CA ASP A 231 16.30 19.76 -24.21
C ASP A 231 17.59 18.92 -24.24
N TRP A 232 18.34 19.00 -25.34
CA TRP A 232 19.52 18.16 -25.59
C TRP A 232 20.84 18.93 -25.45
N THR A 233 21.78 18.35 -24.72
CA THR A 233 23.15 18.86 -24.55
C THR A 233 24.13 17.97 -25.31
N GLN A 234 24.94 18.54 -26.19
CA GLN A 234 25.94 17.82 -26.99
C GLN A 234 27.29 17.73 -26.27
N ASP A 235 27.93 16.57 -26.39
CA ASP A 235 29.36 16.37 -26.18
C ASP A 235 29.91 15.42 -27.26
N SER A 236 31.23 15.23 -27.34
CA SER A 236 31.84 14.43 -28.42
C SER A 236 33.18 13.81 -28.05
N ILE A 237 33.49 12.68 -28.69
CA ILE A 237 34.76 11.98 -28.54
C ILE A 237 35.46 11.94 -29.90
N GLU A 238 36.66 12.51 -29.98
CA GLU A 238 37.41 12.54 -31.24
C GLU A 238 37.76 11.12 -31.74
N LYS A 239 37.56 10.90 -33.05
CA LYS A 239 37.95 9.66 -33.77
C LYS A 239 37.24 8.42 -33.22
N VAL A 240 35.96 8.57 -32.91
CA VAL A 240 35.04 7.51 -32.54
C VAL A 240 33.87 7.57 -33.53
N SER A 241 33.33 6.42 -33.88
CA SER A 241 32.04 6.28 -34.55
C SER A 241 31.24 5.33 -33.68
N PHE A 242 30.15 5.81 -33.08
CA PHE A 242 29.30 4.97 -32.25
C PHE A 242 28.45 4.06 -33.14
N ASN A 243 28.11 2.88 -32.62
CA ASN A 243 27.27 1.90 -33.30
C ASN A 243 25.99 1.61 -32.51
N ASP A 244 26.07 1.50 -31.17
CA ASP A 244 24.92 1.17 -30.32
C ASP A 244 25.08 1.74 -28.90
N VAL A 245 23.96 1.91 -28.18
CA VAL A 245 23.93 2.34 -26.77
C VAL A 245 22.78 1.66 -26.00
N ILE A 246 23.08 1.19 -24.78
CA ILE A 246 22.09 0.60 -23.87
C ILE A 246 22.15 1.25 -22.48
N THR A 247 21.07 1.09 -21.70
CA THR A 247 21.00 1.55 -20.31
C THR A 247 21.56 0.50 -19.34
N ILE A 248 22.43 0.93 -18.42
CA ILE A 248 22.90 0.15 -17.28
C ILE A 248 22.54 0.88 -15.97
N SER A 249 21.84 0.18 -15.07
CA SER A 249 21.41 0.76 -13.78
C SER A 249 21.93 -0.10 -12.64
N SER A 250 22.73 0.49 -11.75
CA SER A 250 23.18 -0.11 -10.49
C SER A 250 23.01 0.87 -9.33
N ASP A 251 22.64 0.38 -8.15
CA ASP A 251 22.56 1.16 -6.90
C ASP A 251 21.74 2.47 -6.97
N GLY A 252 20.68 2.48 -7.79
CA GLY A 252 19.80 3.65 -7.96
C GLY A 252 20.37 4.78 -8.82
N ARG A 253 21.51 4.57 -9.49
CA ARG A 253 22.06 5.48 -10.51
C ARG A 253 21.97 4.83 -11.89
N SER A 254 21.52 5.59 -12.89
CA SER A 254 21.43 5.12 -14.28
C SER A 254 22.53 5.74 -15.12
N ASN A 255 23.35 4.88 -15.72
CA ASN A 255 24.39 5.21 -16.70
C ASN A 255 24.05 4.54 -18.05
N PHE A 256 24.80 4.89 -19.08
CA PHE A 256 24.67 4.30 -20.40
C PHE A 256 25.97 3.65 -20.84
N LEU A 257 25.87 2.57 -21.60
CA LEU A 257 27.00 1.86 -22.17
C LEU A 257 26.89 1.92 -23.69
N ALA A 258 27.89 2.51 -24.35
CA ALA A 258 27.90 2.72 -25.79
C ALA A 258 29.09 2.00 -26.44
N CYS A 259 28.83 1.25 -27.52
CA CYS A 259 29.87 0.58 -28.29
C CYS A 259 30.19 1.34 -29.58
N ALA A 260 31.42 1.18 -30.03
CA ALA A 260 31.97 1.92 -31.15
C ALA A 260 33.03 1.12 -31.92
N ASP A 261 33.45 1.68 -33.05
CA ASP A 261 34.51 1.15 -33.89
C ASP A 261 35.82 0.91 -33.15
N LYS A 262 36.60 -0.06 -33.65
CA LYS A 262 37.94 -0.43 -33.14
C LYS A 262 37.94 -0.84 -31.67
N GLY A 263 36.98 -1.67 -31.28
CA GLY A 263 36.94 -2.30 -29.96
C GLY A 263 36.68 -1.35 -28.80
N LYS A 264 36.09 -0.18 -29.06
CA LYS A 264 35.89 0.86 -28.06
C LYS A 264 34.53 0.73 -27.37
N LEU A 265 34.54 0.75 -26.06
CA LEU A 265 33.35 0.71 -25.20
C LEU A 265 33.38 1.87 -24.22
N TYR A 266 32.31 2.65 -24.14
CA TYR A 266 32.23 3.84 -23.31
C TYR A 266 31.10 3.75 -22.29
N ARG A 267 31.39 4.12 -21.04
CA ARG A 267 30.37 4.39 -20.03
C ARG A 267 30.07 5.89 -20.02
N ILE A 268 28.84 6.27 -20.35
CA ILE A 268 28.37 7.65 -20.45
C ILE A 268 27.43 7.94 -19.28
N SER A 269 27.61 9.08 -18.63
CA SER A 269 26.71 9.61 -17.60
C SER A 269 26.51 11.12 -17.79
N PHE A 270 25.56 11.72 -17.07
CA PHE A 270 25.35 13.17 -17.10
C PHE A 270 26.52 13.97 -16.50
N SER A 271 27.43 13.32 -15.75
CA SER A 271 28.58 13.97 -15.12
C SER A 271 29.91 13.70 -15.82
N GLU A 272 30.09 12.50 -16.39
CA GLU A 272 31.36 12.05 -16.94
C GLU A 272 31.18 10.94 -17.99
N THR A 273 32.19 10.80 -18.85
CA THR A 273 32.30 9.73 -19.85
C THR A 273 33.65 9.03 -19.71
N GLU A 274 33.63 7.70 -19.64
CA GLU A 274 34.79 6.85 -19.37
C GLU A 274 34.97 5.78 -20.45
N LEU A 275 36.22 5.55 -20.88
CA LEU A 275 36.56 4.46 -21.79
C LEU A 275 36.83 3.17 -21.00
N ILE A 276 36.13 2.10 -21.33
CA ILE A 276 36.34 0.76 -20.77
C ILE A 276 37.37 0.01 -21.64
N PRO A 277 38.51 -0.42 -21.09
CA PRO A 277 39.59 -1.00 -21.89
C PRO A 277 39.35 -2.48 -22.22
N LEU A 278 39.01 -2.78 -23.48
CA LEU A 278 38.81 -4.15 -23.97
C LEU A 278 40.02 -4.76 -24.70
N ASN A 279 41.00 -3.93 -25.13
CA ASN A 279 42.18 -4.35 -25.93
C ASN A 279 41.82 -5.12 -27.21
N LEU A 280 40.86 -4.61 -27.99
CA LEU A 280 40.40 -5.19 -29.25
C LEU A 280 40.59 -4.22 -30.42
N ASP A 281 40.78 -4.78 -31.62
CA ASP A 281 40.88 -4.00 -32.86
C ASP A 281 39.61 -4.13 -33.76
N SER A 282 38.75 -5.13 -33.51
CA SER A 282 37.50 -5.38 -34.25
C SER A 282 36.41 -4.38 -33.85
N ASN A 283 35.51 -4.01 -34.77
CA ASN A 283 34.39 -3.13 -34.43
C ASN A 283 33.38 -3.84 -33.52
N LEU A 284 32.77 -3.07 -32.62
CA LEU A 284 31.65 -3.51 -31.80
C LEU A 284 30.36 -2.96 -32.43
N ASN A 285 29.44 -3.84 -32.77
CA ASN A 285 28.28 -3.51 -33.60
C ASN A 285 27.01 -3.33 -32.78
N SER A 286 26.77 -4.17 -31.77
CA SER A 286 25.53 -4.12 -30.99
C SER A 286 25.72 -4.62 -29.55
N LEU A 287 24.89 -4.10 -28.65
CA LEU A 287 24.88 -4.38 -27.22
C LEU A 287 23.49 -4.84 -26.82
N CYS A 288 23.41 -5.81 -25.90
CA CYS A 288 22.15 -6.11 -25.23
C CYS A 288 22.39 -6.49 -23.77
N ARG A 289 21.33 -6.37 -22.98
CA ARG A 289 21.33 -6.69 -21.56
C ARG A 289 20.12 -7.55 -21.22
N LEU A 290 20.34 -8.55 -20.39
CA LEU A 290 19.30 -9.32 -19.69
C LEU A 290 19.70 -9.41 -18.22
N ASP A 291 18.89 -8.87 -17.33
CA ASP A 291 19.16 -8.78 -15.88
C ASP A 291 20.54 -8.17 -15.57
N GLU A 292 21.45 -8.96 -15.01
CA GLU A 292 22.82 -8.55 -14.65
C GLU A 292 23.84 -8.85 -15.76
N LYS A 293 23.41 -9.49 -16.85
CA LYS A 293 24.27 -9.95 -17.95
C LYS A 293 24.26 -8.97 -19.11
N ILE A 294 25.44 -8.68 -19.65
CA ILE A 294 25.64 -7.86 -20.85
C ILE A 294 26.35 -8.71 -21.91
N VAL A 295 25.83 -8.68 -23.15
CA VAL A 295 26.48 -9.35 -24.29
C VAL A 295 26.76 -8.33 -25.40
N ILE A 296 27.96 -8.42 -25.97
CA ILE A 296 28.46 -7.53 -27.02
C ILE A 296 28.72 -8.34 -28.29
N ALA A 297 28.19 -7.87 -29.42
CA ALA A 297 28.41 -8.44 -30.74
C ALA A 297 29.35 -7.56 -31.59
N GLY A 298 30.21 -8.17 -32.39
CA GLY A 298 31.17 -7.46 -33.24
C GLY A 298 31.66 -8.24 -34.46
N ASP A 299 32.65 -7.66 -35.13
CA ASP A 299 33.24 -8.19 -36.37
C ASP A 299 34.12 -9.42 -36.14
N GLU A 300 34.40 -10.16 -37.22
CA GLU A 300 35.33 -11.30 -37.23
C GLU A 300 34.96 -12.43 -36.23
N GLY A 301 33.66 -12.62 -36.02
CA GLY A 301 33.10 -13.63 -35.12
C GLY A 301 33.12 -13.25 -33.65
N LEU A 302 33.39 -11.98 -33.31
CA LEU A 302 33.47 -11.51 -31.93
C LEU A 302 32.09 -11.52 -31.25
N LEU A 303 31.98 -12.31 -30.18
CA LEU A 303 30.94 -12.19 -29.15
C LEU A 303 31.62 -12.14 -27.77
N MET A 304 31.15 -11.25 -26.89
CA MET A 304 31.64 -11.16 -25.52
C MET A 304 30.49 -11.14 -24.52
N SER A 305 30.70 -11.74 -23.36
CA SER A 305 29.75 -11.80 -22.25
C SER A 305 30.38 -11.20 -20.99
N GLY A 306 29.60 -10.43 -20.24
CA GLY A 306 30.05 -9.78 -19.01
C GLY A 306 28.90 -9.46 -18.06
N SER A 307 29.21 -8.77 -16.96
CA SER A 307 28.23 -8.33 -15.95
C SER A 307 28.13 -6.80 -15.85
N LEU A 308 27.27 -6.28 -14.95
CA LEU A 308 27.24 -4.86 -14.61
C LEU A 308 28.55 -4.32 -14.01
N GLU A 309 29.47 -5.19 -13.58
CA GLU A 309 30.83 -4.80 -13.16
C GLU A 309 31.74 -4.47 -14.35
N LEU A 310 31.26 -4.68 -15.59
CA LEU A 310 31.94 -4.37 -16.85
C LEU A 310 33.21 -5.19 -17.12
N ASP A 311 33.31 -6.36 -16.49
CA ASP A 311 34.30 -7.38 -16.80
C ASP A 311 33.77 -8.30 -17.90
N PHE A 312 34.46 -8.35 -19.05
CA PHE A 312 34.02 -9.07 -20.25
C PHE A 312 34.96 -10.22 -20.63
N GLU A 313 34.37 -11.35 -21.02
CA GLU A 313 35.07 -12.50 -21.57
C GLU A 313 34.63 -12.78 -23.02
N ILE A 314 35.59 -13.17 -23.87
CA ILE A 314 35.31 -13.54 -25.27
C ILE A 314 34.72 -14.96 -25.30
N ILE A 315 33.55 -15.08 -25.95
CA ILE A 315 32.89 -16.36 -26.21
C ILE A 315 33.67 -17.10 -27.32
N LYS A 316 34.04 -18.35 -27.03
CA LYS A 316 34.87 -19.17 -27.93
C LYS A 316 34.00 -19.93 -28.93
N ASP A 317 34.65 -20.48 -29.95
CA ASP A 317 34.06 -21.37 -30.96
C ASP A 317 33.01 -20.72 -31.90
N MET A 318 32.98 -19.39 -31.96
CA MET A 318 32.18 -18.65 -32.94
C MET A 318 32.87 -18.59 -34.32
N PRO A 319 32.13 -18.65 -35.44
CA PRO A 319 32.72 -18.64 -36.77
C PRO A 319 33.31 -17.25 -37.12
N SER A 320 34.63 -17.17 -37.26
CA SER A 320 35.34 -15.93 -37.59
C SER A 320 35.02 -15.34 -38.97
N SER A 321 34.21 -16.03 -39.78
CA SER A 321 33.78 -15.58 -41.10
C SER A 321 32.48 -14.78 -41.10
N ILE A 322 31.82 -14.67 -39.94
CA ILE A 322 30.57 -13.94 -39.75
C ILE A 322 30.88 -12.68 -38.94
N ASP A 323 30.37 -11.55 -39.38
CA ASP A 323 30.34 -10.32 -38.59
C ASP A 323 28.96 -10.26 -37.95
N TRP A 324 28.91 -10.23 -36.62
CA TRP A 324 27.67 -10.20 -35.86
C TRP A 324 27.18 -8.75 -35.78
N LEU A 325 26.05 -8.45 -36.42
CA LEU A 325 25.59 -7.08 -36.63
C LEU A 325 24.54 -6.64 -35.61
N SER A 326 23.74 -7.57 -35.11
CA SER A 326 22.65 -7.29 -34.17
C SER A 326 22.55 -8.41 -33.14
N ILE A 327 22.23 -8.04 -31.90
CA ILE A 327 21.95 -8.95 -30.81
C ILE A 327 20.75 -8.45 -30.01
N ASN A 328 19.89 -9.36 -29.57
CA ASN A 328 18.72 -9.04 -28.78
C ASN A 328 18.51 -10.10 -27.69
N ALA A 329 17.80 -9.73 -26.62
CA ALA A 329 17.59 -10.59 -25.48
C ALA A 329 16.16 -10.51 -24.95
N ASN A 330 15.67 -11.63 -24.42
CA ASN A 330 14.44 -11.74 -23.64
C ASN A 330 14.61 -12.79 -22.53
N THR A 331 13.52 -13.15 -21.84
CA THR A 331 13.50 -14.19 -20.79
C THR A 331 13.99 -15.57 -21.23
N GLU A 332 13.91 -15.89 -22.53
CA GLU A 332 14.38 -17.16 -23.08
C GLU A 332 15.88 -17.13 -23.46
N GLY A 333 16.53 -15.97 -23.33
CA GLY A 333 17.97 -15.80 -23.53
C GLY A 333 18.31 -14.78 -24.61
N PHE A 334 19.33 -15.07 -25.41
CA PHE A 334 19.98 -14.18 -26.36
C PHE A 334 19.93 -14.75 -27.78
N VAL A 335 19.69 -13.88 -28.75
CA VAL A 335 19.78 -14.21 -30.18
C VAL A 335 20.60 -13.16 -30.90
N CYS A 336 21.45 -13.59 -31.82
CA CYS A 336 22.22 -12.68 -32.66
C CYS A 336 22.16 -13.08 -34.13
N CYS A 337 22.31 -12.09 -35.01
CA CYS A 337 22.36 -12.30 -36.44
C CYS A 337 23.45 -11.46 -37.11
N GLY A 338 23.86 -11.87 -38.32
CA GLY A 338 24.97 -11.21 -38.99
C GLY A 338 25.12 -11.54 -40.47
N THR A 339 26.34 -11.33 -40.96
CA THR A 339 26.67 -11.56 -42.37
C THR A 339 26.58 -13.04 -42.76
N LYS A 340 26.37 -13.32 -44.06
CA LYS A 340 26.31 -14.69 -44.62
C LYS A 340 25.24 -15.59 -43.97
N GLY A 341 24.12 -15.02 -43.56
CA GLY A 341 23.02 -15.75 -42.90
C GLY A 341 23.40 -16.27 -41.52
N GLY A 342 24.44 -15.72 -40.90
CA GLY A 342 24.87 -16.10 -39.57
C GLY A 342 23.78 -15.82 -38.54
N MET A 343 23.42 -16.85 -37.78
CA MET A 343 22.49 -16.77 -36.66
C MET A 343 23.06 -17.60 -35.50
N ALA A 344 22.92 -17.13 -34.27
CA ALA A 344 23.26 -17.91 -33.09
C ALA A 344 22.31 -17.60 -31.93
N TYR A 345 22.20 -18.55 -31.01
CA TYR A 345 21.33 -18.47 -29.84
C TYR A 345 22.06 -18.93 -28.58
N SER A 346 21.75 -18.32 -27.45
CA SER A 346 22.24 -18.71 -26.13
C SER A 346 21.12 -18.56 -25.09
N ARG A 347 21.08 -19.43 -24.09
CA ARG A 347 20.15 -19.28 -22.94
C ARG A 347 20.71 -18.41 -21.84
N ASP A 348 22.04 -18.43 -21.65
CA ASP A 348 22.73 -17.87 -20.49
C ASP A 348 23.62 -16.66 -20.85
N GLY A 349 23.78 -16.38 -22.15
CA GLY A 349 24.69 -15.35 -22.65
C GLY A 349 26.16 -15.78 -22.67
N ASP A 350 26.51 -16.97 -22.20
CA ASP A 350 27.88 -17.48 -22.14
C ASP A 350 28.13 -18.58 -23.19
N ASN A 351 27.11 -19.39 -23.50
CA ASN A 351 27.20 -20.55 -24.37
C ASN A 351 26.35 -20.38 -25.64
N PHE A 352 26.94 -19.76 -26.67
CA PHE A 352 26.26 -19.57 -27.96
C PHE A 352 26.35 -20.81 -28.86
N GLN A 353 25.21 -21.20 -29.41
CA GLN A 353 25.07 -22.23 -30.42
C GLN A 353 24.76 -21.59 -31.77
N THR A 354 25.59 -21.87 -32.78
CA THR A 354 25.33 -21.40 -34.14
C THR A 354 24.20 -22.18 -34.78
N ILE A 355 23.28 -21.47 -35.42
CA ILE A 355 22.17 -22.05 -36.16
C ILE A 355 22.65 -22.31 -37.59
N ASP A 356 22.37 -23.50 -38.11
CA ASP A 356 22.78 -23.87 -39.46
C ASP A 356 22.13 -22.93 -40.50
N PRO A 357 22.90 -22.27 -41.38
CA PRO A 357 22.37 -21.47 -42.47
C PRO A 357 21.38 -22.23 -43.38
N HIS A 358 21.42 -23.56 -43.43
CA HIS A 358 20.41 -24.37 -44.13
C HIS A 358 18.98 -24.15 -43.63
N THR A 359 18.80 -23.64 -42.41
CA THR A 359 17.50 -23.22 -41.87
C THR A 359 16.84 -22.12 -42.71
N LEU A 360 17.64 -21.34 -43.47
CA LEU A 360 17.15 -20.35 -44.43
C LEU A 360 16.77 -20.94 -45.79
N ALA A 361 17.15 -22.19 -46.10
CA ALA A 361 17.02 -22.75 -47.46
C ALA A 361 15.56 -22.73 -47.95
N ALA A 362 14.62 -23.16 -47.12
CA ALA A 362 13.20 -23.23 -47.47
C ALA A 362 12.60 -21.85 -47.78
N VAL A 363 12.85 -20.86 -46.92
CA VAL A 363 12.34 -19.47 -47.11
C VAL A 363 13.06 -18.72 -48.24
N TYR A 364 14.27 -19.16 -48.59
CA TYR A 364 15.06 -18.62 -49.69
C TYR A 364 14.82 -19.34 -51.03
N GLY A 365 13.87 -20.30 -51.06
CA GLY A 365 13.45 -21.01 -52.27
C GLY A 365 14.43 -22.08 -52.76
N ILE A 366 15.24 -22.63 -51.86
CA ILE A 366 16.24 -23.68 -52.11
C ILE A 366 15.76 -24.99 -51.49
N ASP A 367 15.83 -26.10 -52.24
CA ASP A 367 15.44 -27.42 -51.74
C ASP A 367 16.47 -27.91 -50.69
N PRO A 368 16.07 -28.08 -49.41
CA PRO A 368 16.98 -28.50 -48.35
C PRO A 368 17.50 -29.94 -48.53
N GLU A 369 16.91 -30.76 -49.42
CA GLU A 369 17.37 -32.11 -49.72
C GLU A 369 18.50 -32.18 -50.78
N GLU A 370 18.84 -31.07 -51.44
CA GLU A 370 19.97 -31.05 -52.38
C GLU A 370 21.34 -31.21 -51.67
N LYS A 371 22.25 -31.99 -52.27
CA LYS A 371 23.56 -32.32 -51.67
C LYS A 371 24.33 -31.06 -51.21
N GLN A 372 24.95 -31.10 -50.02
CA GLN A 372 25.82 -30.04 -49.45
C GLN A 372 26.85 -29.42 -50.43
N SER A 373 27.23 -30.12 -51.50
CA SER A 373 28.13 -29.61 -52.55
C SER A 373 27.52 -28.51 -53.44
N THR A 374 26.19 -28.45 -53.64
CA THR A 374 25.53 -27.37 -54.40
C THR A 374 25.34 -26.11 -53.55
N HIS A 375 25.31 -26.27 -52.23
CA HIS A 375 25.09 -25.18 -51.28
C HIS A 375 26.33 -24.30 -51.03
N LYS A 376 27.54 -24.78 -51.34
CA LYS A 376 28.78 -23.99 -51.25
C LYS A 376 28.85 -22.79 -52.20
N SER A 377 27.90 -22.69 -53.16
CA SER A 377 27.82 -21.59 -54.14
C SER A 377 26.72 -20.57 -53.82
N ILE A 378 25.95 -20.77 -52.74
CA ILE A 378 24.85 -19.88 -52.35
C ILE A 378 25.43 -18.66 -51.62
N ILE A 379 24.97 -17.48 -52.02
CA ILE A 379 25.21 -16.23 -51.28
C ILE A 379 24.04 -16.06 -50.33
N TRP A 380 24.27 -16.38 -49.05
CA TRP A 380 23.29 -16.15 -48.00
C TRP A 380 23.10 -14.65 -47.74
N PRO A 381 21.89 -14.21 -47.36
CA PRO A 381 21.60 -12.80 -47.10
C PRO A 381 22.37 -12.30 -45.88
N THR A 382 22.61 -10.98 -45.82
CA THR A 382 23.04 -10.33 -44.57
C THR A 382 21.81 -10.03 -43.73
N LEU A 383 21.81 -10.54 -42.49
CA LEU A 383 20.76 -10.25 -41.50
C LEU A 383 21.18 -9.02 -40.70
N ALA A 384 20.35 -7.98 -40.72
CA ALA A 384 20.65 -6.68 -40.12
C ALA A 384 20.02 -6.49 -38.75
N ASN A 385 18.93 -7.21 -38.46
CA ASN A 385 18.19 -7.07 -37.21
C ASN A 385 17.57 -8.41 -36.80
N CYS A 386 17.57 -8.68 -35.50
CA CYS A 386 16.84 -9.77 -34.88
C CYS A 386 16.13 -9.28 -33.61
N THR A 387 14.86 -9.66 -33.44
CA THR A 387 14.08 -9.26 -32.25
C THR A 387 13.13 -10.36 -31.82
N PHE A 388 12.93 -10.51 -30.51
CA PHE A 388 11.88 -11.37 -29.98
C PHE A 388 10.52 -10.69 -30.13
N LEU A 389 9.53 -11.40 -30.68
CA LEU A 389 8.14 -10.93 -30.73
C LEU A 389 7.35 -11.42 -29.51
N ALA A 390 7.62 -12.64 -29.04
CA ALA A 390 7.02 -13.30 -27.87
C ALA A 390 7.97 -14.43 -27.44
N ASP A 391 7.78 -15.03 -26.25
CA ASP A 391 8.66 -16.05 -25.62
C ASP A 391 9.71 -16.68 -26.55
N GLN A 392 9.29 -17.58 -27.46
CA GLN A 392 10.19 -18.31 -28.37
C GLN A 392 10.19 -17.79 -29.82
N ASN A 393 9.33 -16.81 -30.13
CA ASN A 393 9.16 -16.30 -31.48
C ASN A 393 10.22 -15.25 -31.80
N VAL A 394 11.17 -15.58 -32.67
CA VAL A 394 12.21 -14.66 -33.12
C VAL A 394 11.95 -14.21 -34.55
N LEU A 395 11.98 -12.90 -34.77
CA LEU A 395 11.96 -12.33 -36.10
C LEU A 395 13.37 -11.96 -36.55
N PHE A 396 13.76 -12.44 -37.73
CA PHE A 396 15.01 -12.07 -38.41
C PHE A 396 14.71 -11.22 -39.62
N GLN A 397 15.53 -10.20 -39.85
CA GLN A 397 15.35 -9.25 -40.95
C GLN A 397 16.63 -9.12 -41.77
N ALA A 398 16.49 -9.28 -43.07
CA ALA A 398 17.58 -9.07 -44.02
C ALA A 398 17.73 -7.59 -44.37
N MET A 399 18.94 -7.16 -44.75
CA MET A 399 19.20 -5.83 -45.32
C MET A 399 18.36 -5.49 -46.57
N THR A 400 17.71 -6.48 -47.18
CA THR A 400 16.81 -6.29 -48.33
C THR A 400 15.38 -5.91 -47.93
N GLY A 401 15.09 -5.86 -46.62
CA GLY A 401 13.78 -5.60 -46.04
C GLY A 401 12.85 -6.82 -45.96
N GLN A 402 13.37 -8.02 -46.24
CA GLN A 402 12.64 -9.28 -46.04
C GLN A 402 12.71 -9.73 -44.59
N SER A 403 11.59 -10.23 -44.06
CA SER A 403 11.50 -10.70 -42.67
C SER A 403 11.06 -12.17 -42.61
N TRP A 404 11.71 -12.92 -41.72
CA TRP A 404 11.43 -14.34 -41.46
C TRP A 404 11.15 -14.55 -39.99
N LEU A 405 10.14 -15.37 -39.70
CA LEU A 405 9.74 -15.72 -38.34
C LEU A 405 10.25 -17.12 -38.02
N SER A 406 10.87 -17.26 -36.85
CA SER A 406 11.24 -18.53 -36.22
C SER A 406 10.30 -18.74 -35.05
N GLU A 407 9.50 -19.81 -35.05
CA GLU A 407 8.57 -20.12 -33.94
C GLU A 407 9.28 -20.66 -32.67
N ALA A 408 10.54 -21.09 -32.82
CA ALA A 408 11.45 -21.33 -31.72
C ALA A 408 12.89 -21.03 -32.15
N PRO A 409 13.79 -20.58 -31.26
CA PRO A 409 15.17 -20.28 -31.62
C PRO A 409 15.85 -21.51 -32.25
N GLY A 410 16.38 -21.34 -33.47
CA GLY A 410 17.08 -22.41 -34.18
C GLY A 410 16.21 -23.48 -34.85
N ARG A 411 14.89 -23.27 -34.98
CA ARG A 411 13.98 -24.11 -35.78
C ARG A 411 13.71 -23.51 -37.17
N GLU A 412 12.91 -24.21 -37.98
CA GLU A 412 12.55 -23.79 -39.33
C GLU A 412 12.00 -22.35 -39.36
N LEU A 413 12.47 -21.58 -40.34
CA LEU A 413 11.98 -20.24 -40.60
C LEU A 413 10.79 -20.29 -41.55
N ILE A 414 9.84 -19.37 -41.35
CA ILE A 414 8.74 -19.11 -42.30
C ILE A 414 8.78 -17.65 -42.75
N THR A 415 8.26 -17.37 -43.95
CA THR A 415 8.03 -15.97 -44.38
C THR A 415 7.09 -15.31 -43.39
N SER A 416 7.48 -14.14 -42.87
CA SER A 416 6.68 -13.45 -41.86
C SER A 416 5.27 -13.16 -42.38
N PRO A 417 4.20 -13.63 -41.70
CA PRO A 417 2.83 -13.36 -42.13
C PRO A 417 2.42 -11.89 -41.92
N TYR A 418 3.22 -11.12 -41.18
CA TYR A 418 2.88 -9.77 -40.75
C TYR A 418 3.25 -8.69 -41.77
N PHE A 419 4.26 -8.91 -42.62
CA PHE A 419 4.90 -7.83 -43.41
C PHE A 419 4.89 -8.05 -44.94
N ASP A 420 3.94 -8.84 -45.46
CA ASP A 420 4.03 -9.51 -46.76
C ASP A 420 4.04 -8.60 -48.03
N LYS A 421 4.14 -7.25 -47.89
CA LYS A 421 4.10 -6.29 -49.02
C LYS A 421 4.91 -4.99 -48.84
N LYS A 422 5.44 -4.71 -47.65
CA LYS A 422 6.21 -3.49 -47.37
C LYS A 422 7.60 -3.88 -46.90
N LYS A 423 8.61 -3.16 -47.36
CA LYS A 423 9.98 -3.39 -46.93
C LYS A 423 10.19 -2.72 -45.58
N VAL A 424 10.43 -3.54 -44.58
CA VAL A 424 10.69 -3.09 -43.22
C VAL A 424 12.18 -2.73 -43.13
N ASP A 425 12.50 -1.63 -42.46
CA ASP A 425 13.88 -1.19 -42.19
C ASP A 425 14.39 -1.81 -40.89
N PHE A 426 13.64 -1.62 -39.79
CA PHE A 426 13.84 -2.34 -38.53
C PHE A 426 12.53 -2.57 -37.76
N ILE A 427 12.57 -3.52 -36.82
CA ILE A 427 11.48 -3.86 -35.90
C ILE A 427 12.08 -3.97 -34.51
N ALA A 428 11.39 -3.40 -33.53
CA ALA A 428 11.79 -3.45 -32.14
C ALA A 428 10.62 -3.85 -31.25
N SER A 429 10.87 -4.79 -30.34
CA SER A 429 10.02 -5.05 -29.19
C SER A 429 10.43 -4.14 -28.03
N LEU A 430 9.45 -3.51 -27.40
CA LEU A 430 9.63 -2.56 -26.31
C LEU A 430 9.22 -3.18 -24.97
N SER A 431 9.73 -2.62 -23.87
CA SER A 431 9.50 -3.16 -22.51
C SER A 431 8.04 -3.10 -22.07
N SER A 432 7.22 -2.22 -22.65
CA SER A 432 5.76 -2.17 -22.46
C SER A 432 4.98 -3.29 -23.17
N GLY A 433 5.65 -4.19 -23.89
CA GLY A 433 4.99 -5.17 -24.76
C GLY A 433 4.41 -4.56 -26.03
N ARG A 434 4.90 -3.38 -26.45
CA ARG A 434 4.61 -2.79 -27.76
C ARG A 434 5.66 -3.25 -28.76
N ILE A 435 5.24 -3.52 -30.00
CA ILE A 435 6.13 -3.83 -31.11
C ILE A 435 6.02 -2.71 -32.14
N LEU A 436 7.13 -2.06 -32.45
CA LEU A 436 7.21 -1.00 -33.44
C LEU A 436 7.89 -1.54 -34.71
N ALA A 437 7.28 -1.30 -35.86
CA ALA A 437 7.84 -1.55 -37.17
C ALA A 437 8.08 -0.22 -37.90
N VAL A 438 9.30 -0.04 -38.39
CA VAL A 438 9.72 1.12 -39.18
C VAL A 438 9.96 0.66 -40.61
N TYR A 439 9.36 1.33 -41.59
CA TYR A 439 9.46 0.96 -43.00
C TYR A 439 10.49 1.83 -43.74
N GLU A 440 11.00 1.34 -44.90
CA GLU A 440 11.94 2.10 -45.76
C GLU A 440 11.37 3.47 -46.22
N ASP A 441 10.05 3.65 -46.20
CA ASP A 441 9.38 4.91 -46.56
C ASP A 441 9.12 5.82 -45.34
N SER A 442 9.78 5.54 -44.22
CA SER A 442 9.67 6.23 -42.93
C SER A 442 8.30 6.08 -42.27
N SER A 443 7.37 5.32 -42.84
CA SER A 443 6.10 5.04 -42.18
C SER A 443 6.32 4.16 -40.95
N LEU A 444 5.47 4.34 -39.94
CA LEU A 444 5.54 3.65 -38.67
C LEU A 444 4.23 2.88 -38.44
N GLU A 445 4.36 1.63 -38.00
CA GLU A 445 3.24 0.85 -37.49
C GLU A 445 3.59 0.26 -36.12
N MET A 446 2.61 0.21 -35.22
CA MET A 446 2.77 -0.30 -33.87
C MET A 446 1.69 -1.34 -33.57
N ALA A 447 2.10 -2.44 -32.95
CA ALA A 447 1.23 -3.47 -32.41
C ALA A 447 1.45 -3.61 -30.90
N THR A 448 0.51 -4.25 -30.21
CA THR A 448 0.61 -4.58 -28.79
C THR A 448 0.62 -6.09 -28.64
N LEU A 449 1.40 -6.59 -27.69
CA LEU A 449 1.25 -7.93 -27.18
C LEU A 449 0.04 -7.97 -26.24
N SER A 450 -0.73 -9.03 -26.34
CA SER A 450 -1.87 -9.26 -25.47
C SER A 450 -1.95 -10.73 -25.10
N ASP A 451 -2.45 -11.01 -23.91
CA ASP A 451 -2.61 -12.37 -23.44
C ASP A 451 -4.05 -12.82 -23.72
N VAL A 452 -4.21 -14.06 -24.13
CA VAL A 452 -5.50 -14.66 -24.45
C VAL A 452 -5.83 -15.66 -23.37
N VAL A 453 -6.98 -15.46 -22.72
CA VAL A 453 -7.52 -16.37 -21.71
C VAL A 453 -8.72 -17.08 -22.32
N THR A 454 -8.71 -18.41 -22.29
CA THR A 454 -9.86 -19.26 -22.66
C THR A 454 -10.43 -19.92 -21.43
N PHE A 455 -11.76 -19.94 -21.30
CA PHE A 455 -12.46 -20.37 -20.10
C PHE A 455 -13.64 -21.31 -20.40
N GLU A 456 -13.98 -22.16 -19.44
CA GLU A 456 -15.12 -23.09 -19.54
C GLU A 456 -15.85 -23.26 -18.21
N PRO A 457 -17.20 -23.23 -18.20
CA PRO A 457 -18.11 -23.14 -19.35
C PRO A 457 -18.14 -21.76 -20.03
N ALA A 458 -18.55 -21.74 -21.31
CA ALA A 458 -18.76 -20.53 -22.10
C ALA A 458 -19.95 -19.70 -21.58
N LEU A 459 -19.97 -18.41 -21.90
CA LEU A 459 -21.09 -17.51 -21.63
C LEU A 459 -22.41 -18.06 -22.20
N ASP A 460 -23.44 -18.13 -21.34
CA ASP A 460 -24.78 -18.55 -21.72
C ASP A 460 -25.38 -17.62 -22.80
N ASN A 461 -25.10 -16.31 -22.71
CA ASN A 461 -25.58 -15.29 -23.64
C ASN A 461 -24.52 -14.22 -23.95
N GLY A 462 -24.45 -13.82 -25.23
CA GLY A 462 -23.52 -12.79 -25.71
C GLY A 462 -22.07 -13.25 -25.76
N GLU A 463 -21.16 -12.29 -25.91
CA GLU A 463 -19.69 -12.46 -25.96
C GLU A 463 -19.07 -11.47 -24.96
N VAL A 464 -17.87 -11.75 -24.46
CA VAL A 464 -17.10 -10.78 -23.65
C VAL A 464 -16.85 -9.54 -24.50
N GLN A 465 -17.17 -8.36 -23.95
CA GLN A 465 -17.06 -7.09 -24.66
C GLN A 465 -15.82 -6.30 -24.21
N SER A 466 -15.37 -5.39 -25.07
CA SER A 466 -14.34 -4.42 -24.71
C SER A 466 -14.82 -3.58 -23.52
N GLY A 467 -14.02 -3.50 -22.45
CA GLY A 467 -14.35 -2.80 -21.22
C GLY A 467 -15.08 -3.65 -20.16
N ASP A 468 -15.39 -4.92 -20.42
CA ASP A 468 -15.83 -5.84 -19.37
C ASP A 468 -14.71 -5.99 -18.32
N LEU A 469 -15.06 -5.93 -17.04
CA LEU A 469 -14.13 -6.11 -15.94
C LEU A 469 -13.94 -7.61 -15.68
N ILE A 470 -12.69 -8.05 -15.70
CA ILE A 470 -12.26 -9.42 -15.47
C ILE A 470 -11.51 -9.47 -14.14
N ILE A 471 -11.96 -10.34 -13.25
CA ILE A 471 -11.23 -10.72 -12.04
C ILE A 471 -10.77 -12.16 -12.22
N LEU A 472 -9.46 -12.37 -12.16
CA LEU A 472 -8.81 -13.69 -12.15
C LEU A 472 -8.30 -13.98 -10.75
N GLU A 473 -8.62 -15.15 -10.23
CA GLU A 473 -8.18 -15.63 -8.93
C GLU A 473 -7.56 -17.02 -9.05
N LYS A 474 -6.27 -17.14 -8.75
CA LYS A 474 -5.58 -18.42 -8.66
C LYS A 474 -5.14 -18.67 -7.22
N VAL A 475 -5.72 -19.68 -6.62
CA VAL A 475 -5.26 -20.21 -5.34
C VAL A 475 -4.06 -21.12 -5.61
N SER A 476 -2.88 -20.67 -5.19
CA SER A 476 -1.65 -21.45 -5.21
C SER A 476 -1.43 -22.04 -3.84
N PHE A 477 -1.13 -23.34 -3.80
CA PHE A 477 -0.56 -23.97 -2.62
C PHE A 477 0.96 -23.89 -2.82
N PRO A 478 1.66 -22.84 -2.33
CA PRO A 478 3.08 -22.67 -2.65
C PRO A 478 3.92 -23.84 -2.13
N PRO A 479 5.11 -24.07 -2.69
CA PRO A 479 6.25 -24.53 -1.93
C PRO A 479 6.96 -23.30 -1.32
N ALA A 480 6.44 -22.72 -0.22
CA ALA A 480 7.18 -21.70 0.55
C ALA A 480 6.55 -21.46 1.94
N TYR A 481 7.09 -22.10 2.98
CA TYR A 481 6.75 -21.75 4.35
C TYR A 481 7.54 -20.53 4.82
N GLY A 482 7.01 -19.33 4.62
CA GLY A 482 7.57 -18.05 5.11
C GLY A 482 8.65 -17.46 4.20
N TRP A 483 8.47 -16.19 3.82
CA TRP A 483 9.34 -15.41 2.91
C TRP A 483 10.48 -14.70 3.71
N PRO A 484 11.69 -14.40 3.16
CA PRO A 484 11.90 -13.29 2.21
C PRO A 484 12.92 -13.58 1.06
N GLY A 485 12.69 -13.00 -0.12
CA GLY A 485 13.68 -12.72 -1.17
C GLY A 485 13.81 -13.70 -2.35
N ASN A 486 13.80 -13.12 -3.56
CA ASN A 486 14.03 -13.76 -4.87
C ASN A 486 15.40 -14.47 -4.95
N ASN A 487 15.39 -15.77 -5.22
CA ASN A 487 16.30 -16.44 -6.17
C ASN A 487 16.02 -17.96 -6.18
N PRO A 488 15.39 -18.52 -7.23
CA PRO A 488 15.26 -19.95 -7.38
C PRO A 488 16.42 -20.51 -8.23
N GLU A 489 17.68 -20.32 -7.82
CA GLU A 489 18.79 -21.01 -8.49
C GLU A 489 19.82 -21.57 -7.51
N GLY A 490 19.82 -22.91 -7.39
CA GLY A 490 21.03 -23.72 -7.46
C GLY A 490 22.14 -23.56 -6.41
N GLN A 491 21.86 -23.13 -5.17
CA GLN A 491 22.92 -23.10 -4.14
C GLN A 491 23.11 -24.46 -3.44
N SER A 492 24.38 -24.87 -3.38
CA SER A 492 24.90 -26.06 -2.71
C SER A 492 24.51 -26.14 -1.22
N ILE A 493 24.12 -27.33 -0.77
CA ILE A 493 23.76 -27.67 0.61
C ILE A 493 25.05 -27.81 1.45
N GLU A 494 25.69 -26.70 1.79
CA GLU A 494 26.67 -26.66 2.88
C GLU A 494 26.28 -25.54 3.84
N ALA A 495 25.72 -25.90 5.00
CA ALA A 495 25.46 -24.96 6.08
C ALA A 495 26.69 -24.95 7.02
N GLU A 496 27.34 -23.81 7.20
CA GLU A 496 28.23 -23.63 8.34
C GLU A 496 27.40 -23.43 9.62
N PRO A 497 27.82 -23.96 10.79
CA PRO A 497 27.13 -23.73 12.05
C PRO A 497 27.18 -22.23 12.39
N SER A 498 26.07 -21.53 12.19
CA SER A 498 26.02 -20.08 12.40
C SER A 498 25.76 -19.72 13.86
N ALA A 499 26.45 -18.69 14.32
CA ALA A 499 26.19 -18.05 15.60
C ALA A 499 24.89 -17.22 15.49
N LYS A 500 24.21 -17.03 16.64
CA LYS A 500 22.98 -16.21 16.84
C LYS A 500 22.66 -15.24 15.68
N GLY A 501 21.52 -15.41 15.02
CA GLY A 501 20.89 -14.34 14.22
C GLY A 501 20.46 -14.66 12.79
N GLU A 502 20.75 -15.84 12.22
CA GLU A 502 20.36 -16.15 10.84
C GLU A 502 18.92 -16.65 10.67
N ALA A 503 18.33 -17.25 11.71
CA ALA A 503 16.95 -17.73 11.66
C ALA A 503 15.95 -16.57 11.76
N ILE A 504 15.01 -16.54 10.81
CA ILE A 504 14.01 -15.48 10.66
C ILE A 504 12.70 -15.95 11.34
N PRO A 505 12.13 -15.20 12.29
CA PRO A 505 10.79 -15.48 12.80
C PRO A 505 9.75 -15.53 11.68
N GLY A 506 8.76 -16.42 11.81
CA GLY A 506 7.69 -16.59 10.82
C GLY A 506 7.98 -17.55 9.67
N ILE A 507 9.20 -18.06 9.52
CA ILE A 507 9.53 -19.15 8.61
C ILE A 507 9.35 -20.50 9.32
N TRP A 508 8.66 -21.45 8.67
CA TRP A 508 8.64 -22.83 9.15
C TRP A 508 9.74 -23.66 8.48
N TYR A 509 10.51 -24.34 9.31
CA TYR A 509 11.62 -25.17 8.91
C TYR A 509 11.30 -26.64 9.12
N VAL A 510 11.83 -27.51 8.25
CA VAL A 510 11.73 -28.97 8.36
C VAL A 510 13.10 -29.58 8.59
N SER A 511 13.20 -30.63 9.41
CA SER A 511 14.46 -31.36 9.60
C SER A 511 14.90 -32.08 8.32
N ASP A 512 16.21 -32.15 8.08
CA ASP A 512 16.79 -32.95 7.00
C ASP A 512 16.35 -34.42 7.07
N GLY A 513 16.01 -34.99 5.92
CA GLY A 513 15.39 -36.31 5.78
C GLY A 513 13.87 -36.34 5.98
N ALA A 514 13.22 -35.25 6.38
CA ALA A 514 11.76 -35.14 6.35
C ALA A 514 11.30 -34.23 5.19
N ARG A 515 10.02 -34.36 4.80
CA ARG A 515 9.41 -33.51 3.76
C ARG A 515 8.16 -32.86 4.28
N LEU A 516 8.01 -31.58 3.98
CA LEU A 516 6.85 -30.79 4.33
C LEU A 516 6.12 -30.39 3.04
N SER A 517 4.82 -30.69 2.95
CA SER A 517 3.99 -30.34 1.79
C SER A 517 2.69 -29.70 2.25
N LEU A 518 2.23 -28.67 1.55
CA LEU A 518 0.93 -28.04 1.79
C LEU A 518 -0.17 -28.85 1.09
N GLU A 519 -1.28 -29.12 1.76
CA GLU A 519 -2.43 -29.84 1.21
C GLU A 519 -3.74 -29.07 1.49
N LYS A 520 -4.71 -29.13 0.57
CA LYS A 520 -6.05 -28.59 0.79
C LYS A 520 -6.78 -29.38 1.87
N VAL A 521 -7.41 -28.68 2.81
CA VAL A 521 -8.27 -29.32 3.81
C VAL A 521 -9.50 -29.91 3.12
N ALA A 522 -9.85 -31.15 3.44
CA ALA A 522 -11.01 -31.80 2.84
C ALA A 522 -12.31 -31.11 3.27
N ALA A 523 -13.28 -30.95 2.36
CA ALA A 523 -14.53 -30.22 2.59
C ALA A 523 -15.41 -30.74 3.74
N HIS A 524 -15.17 -31.96 4.24
CA HIS A 524 -15.89 -32.55 5.38
C HIS A 524 -15.11 -32.48 6.70
N SER A 525 -13.98 -31.78 6.71
CA SER A 525 -13.21 -31.54 7.93
C SER A 525 -13.92 -30.49 8.81
N PRO A 526 -13.55 -30.36 10.10
CA PRO A 526 -14.11 -29.30 10.94
C PRO A 526 -14.00 -27.93 10.26
N GLN A 527 -15.08 -27.14 10.30
CA GLN A 527 -15.12 -25.79 9.70
C GLN A 527 -14.14 -24.81 10.37
N GLU A 528 -13.64 -25.17 11.55
CA GLU A 528 -12.58 -24.44 12.27
C GLU A 528 -11.20 -24.64 11.63
N LEU A 529 -11.06 -25.57 10.69
CA LEU A 529 -9.87 -25.71 9.88
C LEU A 529 -9.95 -24.77 8.68
N GLY A 530 -8.80 -24.24 8.31
CA GLY A 530 -8.63 -23.32 7.20
C GLY A 530 -8.90 -23.95 5.83
N GLN A 531 -8.47 -23.27 4.76
CA GLN A 531 -8.48 -23.86 3.42
C GLN A 531 -7.27 -24.78 3.18
N GLY A 532 -6.17 -24.57 3.90
CA GLY A 532 -4.91 -25.30 3.77
C GLY A 532 -4.45 -25.93 5.08
N CYS A 533 -3.58 -26.93 4.97
CA CYS A 533 -2.92 -27.57 6.10
C CYS A 533 -1.55 -28.12 5.67
N ILE A 534 -0.68 -28.41 6.64
CA ILE A 534 0.64 -28.97 6.34
C ILE A 534 0.68 -30.46 6.60
N LYS A 535 1.47 -31.16 5.79
CA LYS A 535 1.78 -32.57 5.97
C LYS A 535 3.27 -32.76 6.06
N LEU A 536 3.71 -33.20 7.23
CA LEU A 536 5.07 -33.64 7.51
C LEU A 536 5.17 -35.15 7.26
N THR A 537 6.07 -35.57 6.38
CA THR A 537 6.31 -36.97 6.03
C THR A 537 7.74 -37.38 6.29
N ASN A 538 7.92 -38.63 6.71
CA ASN A 538 9.23 -39.26 6.84
C ASN A 538 9.21 -40.66 6.21
N ASP A 539 9.87 -40.78 5.05
CA ASP A 539 9.92 -42.02 4.25
C ASP A 539 11.30 -42.71 4.27
N PHE A 540 12.33 -42.07 4.84
CA PHE A 540 13.72 -42.47 4.66
C PHE A 540 14.22 -43.49 5.71
N ASN A 541 15.28 -44.22 5.36
CA ASN A 541 16.09 -44.97 6.32
C ASN A 541 17.21 -44.06 6.86
N VAL A 542 17.32 -44.01 8.19
CA VAL A 542 17.95 -42.98 9.05
C VAL A 542 19.49 -42.85 8.91
N ASP A 543 20.13 -43.47 7.93
CA ASP A 543 21.60 -43.65 7.97
C ASP A 543 22.43 -42.50 7.38
N GLN A 544 21.85 -41.41 6.86
CA GLN A 544 22.60 -40.32 6.20
C GLN A 544 22.13 -38.86 6.43
N SER A 545 21.12 -38.57 7.25
CA SER A 545 20.64 -37.19 7.45
C SER A 545 21.22 -36.50 8.70
N ASP A 546 21.48 -35.19 8.61
CA ASP A 546 21.82 -34.36 9.79
C ASP A 546 20.52 -33.83 10.41
N GLN A 547 20.04 -34.52 11.45
CA GLN A 547 18.76 -34.21 12.10
C GLN A 547 18.69 -32.81 12.73
N ASN A 548 19.83 -32.13 12.94
CA ASN A 548 19.83 -30.75 13.44
C ASN A 548 19.78 -29.71 12.31
N LEU A 549 20.06 -30.11 11.07
CA LEU A 549 19.92 -29.26 9.90
C LEU A 549 18.43 -28.97 9.63
N LEU A 550 18.10 -27.70 9.54
CA LEU A 550 16.76 -27.18 9.32
C LEU A 550 16.69 -26.55 7.94
N LEU A 551 15.78 -27.08 7.12
CA LEU A 551 15.58 -26.68 5.74
C LEU A 551 14.32 -25.80 5.66
N PRO A 552 14.42 -24.54 5.20
CA PRO A 552 13.23 -23.79 4.81
C PRO A 552 12.74 -24.29 3.44
N ALA A 553 11.55 -23.86 3.03
CA ALA A 553 11.04 -24.17 1.70
C ALA A 553 11.78 -23.40 0.59
N GLN A 554 12.25 -22.18 0.89
CA GLN A 554 13.10 -21.36 0.05
C GLN A 554 14.17 -20.68 0.92
N GLY A 555 15.37 -20.46 0.39
CA GLY A 555 16.49 -19.85 1.11
C GLY A 555 17.50 -20.86 1.68
N LYS A 556 18.38 -20.39 2.56
CA LYS A 556 19.52 -21.18 3.07
C LYS A 556 19.11 -22.11 4.21
N ALA A 557 19.65 -23.32 4.20
CA ALA A 557 19.56 -24.25 5.32
C ALA A 557 20.28 -23.66 6.55
N ILE A 558 19.75 -23.90 7.74
CA ILE A 558 20.28 -23.37 8.99
C ILE A 558 20.55 -24.49 10.00
N ASN A 559 21.48 -24.25 10.93
CA ASN A 559 21.72 -25.12 12.07
C ASN A 559 21.91 -24.26 13.33
N SER A 560 20.92 -24.27 14.23
CA SER A 560 20.97 -23.49 15.47
C SER A 560 21.40 -24.37 16.65
N ILE A 561 22.46 -23.95 17.34
CA ILE A 561 22.93 -24.57 18.58
C ILE A 561 21.89 -24.51 19.72
N TYR A 562 20.92 -23.59 19.63
CA TYR A 562 19.84 -23.44 20.61
C TYR A 562 18.62 -24.32 20.30
N ASN A 563 18.59 -24.97 19.13
CA ASN A 563 17.46 -25.78 18.67
C ASN A 563 17.87 -27.22 18.28
N SER A 564 18.55 -27.92 19.18
CA SER A 564 18.89 -29.34 18.99
C SER A 564 17.67 -30.25 19.03
N MET A 565 17.61 -31.22 18.14
CA MET A 565 16.55 -32.22 18.10
C MET A 565 16.82 -33.38 19.08
N PRO A 566 15.81 -33.86 19.84
CA PRO A 566 15.94 -35.08 20.62
C PRO A 566 16.36 -36.29 19.76
N ALA A 567 17.40 -37.01 20.18
CA ALA A 567 18.08 -38.05 19.38
C ALA A 567 17.21 -39.27 18.99
N TRP A 568 16.03 -39.42 19.57
CA TRP A 568 15.11 -40.53 19.31
C TRP A 568 13.99 -40.15 18.33
N LEU A 569 13.87 -38.87 17.95
CA LEU A 569 12.96 -38.41 16.92
C LEU A 569 13.61 -38.54 15.53
N ASN A 570 12.79 -38.62 14.48
CA ASN A 570 13.28 -38.74 13.10
C ASN A 570 12.81 -37.63 12.17
N ALA A 571 11.70 -36.95 12.51
CA ALA A 571 11.20 -35.81 11.77
C ALA A 571 10.69 -34.72 12.71
N ARG A 572 10.92 -33.45 12.35
CA ARG A 572 10.31 -32.29 12.99
C ARG A 572 9.99 -31.18 12.00
N VAL A 573 9.00 -30.38 12.38
CA VAL A 573 8.78 -29.03 11.89
C VAL A 573 9.06 -28.05 13.04
N ALA A 574 9.64 -26.90 12.73
CA ALA A 574 10.04 -25.91 13.73
C ALA A 574 9.87 -24.47 13.23
N GLN A 575 9.53 -23.56 14.13
CA GLN A 575 9.52 -22.11 13.87
C GLN A 575 10.14 -21.37 15.04
N LYS A 576 10.93 -20.35 14.74
CA LYS A 576 11.45 -19.40 15.73
C LYS A 576 10.34 -18.43 16.13
N LEU A 577 10.13 -18.26 17.43
CA LEU A 577 9.13 -17.34 17.96
C LEU A 577 9.50 -15.89 17.64
N ASP A 578 8.51 -15.07 17.29
CA ASP A 578 8.70 -13.62 17.17
C ASP A 578 8.53 -12.95 18.54
N LEU A 579 9.67 -12.67 19.17
CA LEU A 579 9.72 -11.97 20.47
C LEU A 579 9.96 -10.46 20.31
N SER A 580 10.12 -9.97 19.07
CA SER A 580 10.43 -8.56 18.80
C SER A 580 9.20 -7.66 18.91
N ARG A 581 8.00 -8.23 18.73
CA ARG A 581 6.70 -7.53 18.81
C ARG A 581 6.28 -7.09 20.21
N GLY A 582 7.07 -7.42 21.24
CA GLY A 582 6.75 -7.08 22.62
C GLY A 582 7.99 -7.04 23.52
N GLU A 583 7.76 -7.05 24.83
CA GLU A 583 8.84 -7.05 25.83
C GLU A 583 9.47 -8.45 26.05
N GLY A 584 9.37 -9.35 25.07
CA GLY A 584 9.80 -10.75 25.16
C GLY A 584 8.74 -11.67 25.79
N LEU A 585 9.17 -12.76 26.43
CA LEU A 585 8.26 -13.63 27.17
C LEU A 585 8.19 -13.16 28.62
N ASN A 586 7.19 -12.36 28.98
CA ASN A 586 7.05 -11.81 30.34
C ASN A 586 6.03 -12.52 31.22
N GLU A 587 5.16 -13.34 30.61
CA GLU A 587 4.11 -14.05 31.32
C GLU A 587 4.60 -15.37 31.92
N SER A 588 3.88 -15.87 32.93
CA SER A 588 4.24 -17.14 33.58
C SER A 588 3.67 -18.37 32.87
N PHE A 589 2.59 -18.19 32.10
CA PHE A 589 1.84 -19.28 31.48
C PHE A 589 1.56 -18.98 30.02
N TYR A 590 1.98 -19.90 29.14
CA TYR A 590 1.74 -19.85 27.70
C TYR A 590 0.94 -21.07 27.27
N SER A 591 -0.01 -20.89 26.37
CA SER A 591 -0.82 -21.98 25.81
C SER A 591 -0.43 -22.22 24.36
N LEU A 592 -0.25 -23.49 24.02
CA LEU A 592 -0.16 -23.95 22.64
C LEU A 592 -1.47 -24.65 22.29
N GLU A 593 -2.13 -24.23 21.23
CA GLU A 593 -3.27 -24.92 20.62
C GLU A 593 -2.94 -25.30 19.18
N LEU A 594 -3.31 -26.51 18.75
CA LEU A 594 -3.14 -26.98 17.39
C LEU A 594 -4.05 -28.16 17.07
N TYR A 595 -4.29 -28.38 15.77
CA TYR A 595 -4.95 -29.58 15.26
C TYR A 595 -3.92 -30.55 14.72
N LEU A 596 -4.09 -31.82 15.06
CA LEU A 596 -3.22 -32.90 14.63
C LEU A 596 -4.04 -34.04 14.04
N ARG A 597 -3.46 -34.71 13.04
CA ARG A 597 -3.96 -35.97 12.49
C ARG A 597 -2.77 -36.77 11.98
N GLN A 598 -2.80 -38.09 12.07
CA GLN A 598 -1.71 -38.91 11.55
C GLN A 598 -2.17 -40.11 10.71
N VAL A 599 -1.25 -40.59 9.86
CA VAL A 599 -1.38 -41.86 9.16
C VAL A 599 -0.03 -42.58 9.18
N GLY A 600 -0.03 -43.78 9.74
CA GLY A 600 1.10 -44.72 9.62
C GLY A 600 2.28 -44.43 10.55
N LEU A 601 2.12 -43.59 11.58
CA LEU A 601 3.17 -43.36 12.59
C LEU A 601 3.43 -44.63 13.42
N GLU A 602 4.69 -45.02 13.59
CA GLU A 602 5.07 -46.28 14.27
C GLU A 602 4.49 -46.41 15.70
N ASN A 603 4.45 -45.33 16.47
CA ASN A 603 3.95 -45.30 17.84
C ASN A 603 2.65 -44.49 18.01
N ASN A 604 2.08 -43.97 16.92
CA ASN A 604 0.98 -42.99 16.96
C ASN A 604 1.23 -41.86 17.98
N SER A 605 2.48 -41.42 18.11
CA SER A 605 2.90 -40.45 19.12
C SER A 605 3.58 -39.25 18.48
N VAL A 606 3.21 -38.06 18.92
CA VAL A 606 3.78 -36.78 18.49
C VAL A 606 4.29 -36.05 19.71
N VAL A 607 5.45 -35.40 19.59
CA VAL A 607 6.06 -34.61 20.66
C VAL A 607 6.18 -33.17 20.23
N VAL A 608 5.77 -32.30 21.15
CA VAL A 608 5.85 -30.86 21.02
C VAL A 608 6.78 -30.34 22.10
N TRP A 609 7.75 -29.51 21.75
CA TRP A 609 8.67 -28.93 22.73
C TRP A 609 9.15 -27.54 22.34
N LEU A 610 9.59 -26.80 23.37
CA LEU A 610 10.27 -25.52 23.20
C LEU A 610 11.78 -25.71 23.39
N SER A 611 12.58 -25.16 22.46
CA SER A 611 14.05 -25.12 22.56
C SER A 611 14.53 -23.69 22.82
N GLY A 612 15.78 -23.54 23.28
CA GLY A 612 16.37 -22.24 23.64
C GLY A 612 16.08 -21.79 25.09
N LEU A 613 15.35 -22.61 25.86
CA LEU A 613 15.04 -22.38 27.27
C LEU A 613 16.06 -23.06 28.19
N HIS A 614 16.17 -22.57 29.43
CA HIS A 614 16.99 -23.20 30.48
C HIS A 614 16.37 -24.48 31.07
N THR A 615 15.09 -24.74 30.80
CA THR A 615 14.32 -25.85 31.36
C THR A 615 13.69 -26.67 30.25
N ASP A 616 13.67 -28.00 30.42
CA ASP A 616 12.99 -28.90 29.50
C ASP A 616 11.48 -28.62 29.51
N ALA A 617 10.95 -28.22 28.36
CA ALA A 617 9.56 -27.84 28.18
C ALA A 617 8.98 -28.65 27.01
N SER A 618 8.41 -29.82 27.31
CA SER A 618 7.89 -30.75 26.30
C SER A 618 6.59 -31.43 26.72
N HIS A 619 5.77 -31.78 25.73
CA HIS A 619 4.53 -32.54 25.86
C HIS A 619 4.47 -33.63 24.80
N THR A 620 3.82 -34.75 25.12
CA THR A 620 3.63 -35.89 24.20
C THR A 620 2.16 -36.19 24.05
N VAL A 621 1.70 -36.28 22.80
CA VAL A 621 0.39 -36.82 22.44
C VAL A 621 0.56 -38.31 22.17
N GLU A 622 -0.02 -39.15 23.03
CA GLU A 622 -0.06 -40.59 22.83
C GLU A 622 -1.35 -41.01 22.11
N LYS A 623 -1.26 -41.99 21.20
CA LYS A 623 -2.40 -42.60 20.50
C LYS A 623 -3.19 -41.64 19.60
N LEU A 624 -2.50 -40.74 18.89
CA LEU A 624 -3.11 -39.85 17.91
C LEU A 624 -3.83 -40.63 16.80
N GLY A 625 -5.08 -40.27 16.52
CA GLY A 625 -5.93 -40.91 15.51
C GLY A 625 -5.67 -40.46 14.07
N ASN A 626 -6.47 -41.02 13.17
CA ASN A 626 -6.49 -40.67 11.74
C ASN A 626 -7.55 -39.61 11.39
N SER A 627 -8.27 -39.10 12.38
CA SER A 627 -9.15 -37.93 12.30
C SER A 627 -8.42 -36.69 12.85
N TRP A 628 -8.89 -35.51 12.46
CA TRP A 628 -8.44 -34.26 13.06
C TRP A 628 -8.85 -34.17 14.53
N GLU A 629 -7.89 -33.93 15.40
CA GLU A 629 -8.06 -33.79 16.84
C GLU A 629 -7.41 -32.48 17.31
N LYS A 630 -8.14 -31.67 18.08
CA LYS A 630 -7.62 -30.44 18.70
C LYS A 630 -6.87 -30.78 19.98
N HIS A 631 -5.66 -30.27 20.13
CA HIS A 631 -4.84 -30.42 21.33
C HIS A 631 -4.48 -29.07 21.94
N ARG A 632 -4.41 -29.03 23.27
CA ARG A 632 -4.01 -27.85 24.04
C ARG A 632 -2.96 -28.23 25.09
N PHE A 633 -1.88 -27.45 25.15
CA PHE A 633 -0.79 -27.61 26.11
C PHE A 633 -0.53 -26.30 26.85
N ILE A 634 -0.16 -26.39 28.11
CA ILE A 634 0.27 -25.23 28.90
C ILE A 634 1.76 -25.37 29.21
N PHE A 635 2.52 -24.33 28.91
CA PHE A 635 3.93 -24.17 29.22
C PHE A 635 4.09 -23.18 30.35
N VAL A 636 4.89 -23.54 31.36
CA VAL A 636 5.26 -22.65 32.45
C VAL A 636 6.66 -22.12 32.17
N LEU A 637 6.76 -20.84 31.81
CA LEU A 637 7.98 -20.23 31.33
C LEU A 637 8.44 -19.12 32.29
N GLY A 638 9.76 -18.92 32.36
CA GLY A 638 10.35 -17.76 33.05
C GLY A 638 10.59 -16.61 32.08
N GLN A 639 10.87 -15.42 32.61
CA GLN A 639 11.08 -14.22 31.80
C GLN A 639 12.22 -14.39 30.77
N GLN A 640 11.97 -14.02 29.52
CA GLN A 640 12.94 -14.06 28.42
C GLN A 640 13.00 -12.70 27.73
N SER A 641 14.20 -12.23 27.42
CA SER A 641 14.37 -10.95 26.71
C SER A 641 13.87 -11.05 25.26
N PRO A 642 13.49 -9.92 24.63
CA PRO A 642 13.16 -9.86 23.21
C PRO A 642 14.24 -10.47 22.29
N ASP A 643 15.51 -10.36 22.66
CA ASP A 643 16.65 -10.91 21.89
C ASP A 643 16.87 -12.43 22.08
N SER A 644 15.99 -13.12 22.81
CA SER A 644 16.13 -14.55 23.09
C SER A 644 15.79 -15.38 21.85
N GLU A 645 16.53 -16.46 21.61
CA GLU A 645 16.26 -17.36 20.50
C GLU A 645 15.49 -18.59 21.00
N ILE A 646 14.17 -18.55 20.85
CA ILE A 646 13.26 -19.60 21.32
C ILE A 646 12.53 -20.20 20.13
N TRP A 647 12.40 -21.53 20.15
CA TRP A 647 11.83 -22.28 19.04
C TRP A 647 10.68 -23.16 19.48
N LEU A 648 9.57 -23.14 18.75
CA LEU A 648 8.55 -24.17 18.81
C LEU A 648 8.93 -25.32 17.87
N ASN A 649 8.88 -26.54 18.37
CA ASN A 649 9.15 -27.75 17.60
C ASN A 649 8.03 -28.76 17.77
N ILE A 650 7.68 -29.43 16.67
CA ILE A 650 6.69 -30.52 16.63
C ILE A 650 7.27 -31.65 15.79
N GLY A 651 7.31 -32.86 16.33
CA GLY A 651 7.96 -33.98 15.65
C GLY A 651 7.50 -35.36 16.10
N PHE A 652 7.93 -36.38 15.35
CA PHE A 652 7.63 -37.78 15.63
C PHE A 652 8.84 -38.69 15.32
N ALA A 653 8.76 -39.92 15.83
CA ALA A 653 9.72 -40.99 15.59
C ALA A 653 9.16 -42.03 14.61
N GLY A 654 10.04 -42.66 13.84
CA GLY A 654 9.71 -43.65 12.84
C GLY A 654 9.21 -43.05 11.52
N ARG A 655 8.65 -43.92 10.68
CA ARG A 655 8.03 -43.54 9.40
C ARG A 655 6.58 -43.13 9.57
N GLY A 656 6.06 -42.38 8.59
CA GLY A 656 4.64 -42.04 8.47
C GLY A 656 4.41 -40.57 8.12
N ALA A 657 3.16 -40.15 8.25
CA ALA A 657 2.71 -38.80 7.92
C ALA A 657 1.93 -38.17 9.09
N LEU A 658 2.25 -36.90 9.38
CA LEU A 658 1.59 -36.06 10.36
C LEU A 658 1.03 -34.82 9.66
N TRP A 659 -0.25 -34.57 9.84
CA TRP A 659 -0.90 -33.34 9.41
C TRP A 659 -1.04 -32.38 10.59
N LEU A 660 -0.78 -31.11 10.34
CA LEU A 660 -0.89 -30.03 11.32
C LEU A 660 -1.66 -28.86 10.72
N ASP A 661 -2.45 -28.20 11.55
CA ASP A 661 -3.17 -26.98 11.19
C ASP A 661 -3.47 -26.15 12.45
N GLN A 662 -3.77 -24.87 12.25
CA GLN A 662 -4.25 -23.91 13.26
C GLN A 662 -3.37 -23.86 14.51
N ILE A 663 -2.07 -23.67 14.31
CA ILE A 663 -1.08 -23.61 15.38
C ILE A 663 -1.06 -22.21 15.98
N TRP A 664 -1.44 -22.12 17.25
CA TRP A 664 -1.45 -20.90 18.03
C TRP A 664 -0.61 -21.04 19.29
N PHE A 665 0.31 -20.11 19.53
CA PHE A 665 1.13 -20.06 20.74
C PHE A 665 1.19 -18.64 21.31
N GLY A 666 0.65 -18.47 22.51
CA GLY A 666 0.60 -17.15 23.16
C GLY A 666 0.32 -17.24 24.67
N PRO A 667 0.32 -16.09 25.38
CA PRO A 667 -0.02 -16.03 26.80
C PRO A 667 -1.40 -16.65 27.08
N THR A 668 -1.56 -17.38 28.19
CA THR A 668 -2.86 -17.96 28.56
C THR A 668 -3.96 -16.94 28.81
N GLU A 669 -3.59 -15.67 29.03
CA GLU A 669 -4.54 -14.57 29.18
C GLU A 669 -5.21 -14.17 27.86
N ASN A 670 -4.57 -14.49 26.73
CA ASN A 670 -5.14 -14.31 25.41
C ASN A 670 -5.87 -15.60 25.01
N GLU A 671 -7.11 -15.47 24.54
CA GLU A 671 -7.83 -16.59 23.94
C GLU A 671 -7.47 -16.67 22.45
N PRO A 672 -7.19 -17.86 21.89
CA PRO A 672 -6.82 -18.00 20.48
C PRO A 672 -7.85 -17.45 19.49
N SER A 673 -9.13 -17.45 19.87
CA SER A 673 -10.25 -16.94 19.08
C SER A 673 -10.62 -15.50 19.45
N SER A 674 -9.69 -14.71 19.99
CA SER A 674 -9.94 -13.33 20.43
C SER A 674 -8.71 -12.46 20.24
N LEU A 675 -8.96 -11.16 20.09
CA LEU A 675 -7.90 -10.16 20.03
C LEU A 675 -7.18 -10.03 21.39
N PRO A 676 -5.94 -9.51 21.42
CA PRO A 676 -5.16 -9.44 22.65
C PRO A 676 -5.85 -8.68 23.77
N ARG A 677 -5.65 -9.15 25.01
CA ARG A 677 -6.23 -8.51 26.19
C ARG A 677 -5.73 -7.07 26.41
N ASN A 678 -4.46 -6.78 26.11
CA ASN A 678 -3.91 -5.43 26.24
C ASN A 678 -4.68 -4.41 25.38
N LEU A 679 -4.96 -4.77 24.12
CA LEU A 679 -5.79 -3.94 23.23
C LEU A 679 -7.19 -3.71 23.84
N LEU A 680 -7.82 -4.75 24.39
CA LEU A 680 -9.12 -4.61 25.06
C LEU A 680 -9.07 -3.66 26.25
N GLU A 681 -8.00 -3.70 27.04
CA GLU A 681 -7.81 -2.81 28.20
C GLU A 681 -7.62 -1.35 27.75
N GLN A 682 -6.82 -1.11 26.72
CA GLN A 682 -6.62 0.21 26.12
C GLN A 682 -7.92 0.78 25.52
N LEU A 683 -8.64 -0.01 24.74
CA LEU A 683 -9.93 0.40 24.16
C LEU A 683 -10.99 0.61 25.25
N SER A 684 -10.95 -0.15 26.34
CA SER A 684 -11.84 0.05 27.51
C SER A 684 -11.52 1.32 28.29
N GLU A 685 -10.28 1.83 28.23
CA GLU A 685 -9.90 3.14 28.76
C GLU A 685 -10.43 4.26 27.86
N ILE A 686 -10.21 4.15 26.55
CA ILE A 686 -10.61 5.16 25.55
C ILE A 686 -12.14 5.24 25.41
N LYS A 687 -12.82 4.09 25.43
CA LYS A 687 -14.28 3.89 25.26
C LYS A 687 -14.83 4.49 23.95
N PRO A 688 -14.30 4.12 22.78
CA PRO A 688 -14.79 4.65 21.51
C PRO A 688 -16.29 4.37 21.32
N GLY A 689 -17.01 5.28 20.67
CA GLY A 689 -18.42 5.04 20.31
C GLY A 689 -18.57 4.12 19.10
N VAL A 690 -17.65 4.25 18.14
CA VAL A 690 -17.57 3.45 16.91
C VAL A 690 -16.15 2.93 16.74
N VAL A 691 -16.00 1.72 16.20
CA VAL A 691 -14.68 1.19 15.82
C VAL A 691 -14.74 0.70 14.38
N ARG A 692 -13.92 1.31 13.51
CA ARG A 692 -13.72 0.85 12.14
C ARG A 692 -12.69 -0.26 12.11
N LEU A 693 -13.11 -1.39 11.55
CA LEU A 693 -12.45 -2.68 11.57
C LEU A 693 -11.69 -2.92 10.25
N GLY A 694 -10.82 -1.98 9.87
CA GLY A 694 -10.02 -2.07 8.63
C GLY A 694 -9.05 -3.26 8.62
N PHE A 695 -8.72 -3.81 9.79
CA PHE A 695 -7.91 -5.01 9.95
C PHE A 695 -8.66 -6.34 9.66
N VAL A 696 -9.97 -6.29 9.38
CA VAL A 696 -10.76 -7.48 8.99
C VAL A 696 -10.88 -7.53 7.46
N PRO A 697 -10.37 -8.57 6.79
CA PRO A 697 -10.25 -8.59 5.34
C PRO A 697 -11.53 -9.04 4.62
N ILE A 698 -12.44 -8.11 4.33
CA ILE A 698 -13.64 -8.39 3.51
C ILE A 698 -13.43 -7.85 2.10
N GLY A 699 -13.35 -8.73 1.11
CA GLY A 699 -13.12 -8.33 -0.29
C GLY A 699 -11.77 -7.67 -0.54
N VAL A 700 -10.78 -7.85 0.35
CA VAL A 700 -9.47 -7.23 0.24
C VAL A 700 -8.62 -7.99 -0.79
N PRO A 701 -7.98 -7.29 -1.76
CA PRO A 701 -7.14 -7.91 -2.78
C PRO A 701 -6.01 -8.79 -2.20
N GLY A 702 -5.82 -9.97 -2.80
CA GLY A 702 -4.74 -10.92 -2.47
C GLY A 702 -5.04 -11.88 -1.31
N LEU A 703 -6.24 -11.82 -0.72
CA LEU A 703 -6.62 -12.67 0.41
C LEU A 703 -7.61 -13.78 0.02
N GLY A 704 -8.34 -13.63 -1.09
CA GLY A 704 -9.34 -14.60 -1.55
C GLY A 704 -10.65 -14.51 -0.76
N ASP A 705 -11.70 -15.07 -1.35
CA ASP A 705 -13.07 -15.02 -0.81
C ASP A 705 -13.16 -15.60 0.62
N HIS A 706 -14.00 -14.98 1.45
CA HIS A 706 -14.29 -15.38 2.83
C HIS A 706 -13.11 -15.32 3.81
N SER A 707 -12.07 -14.54 3.50
CA SER A 707 -10.90 -14.40 4.38
C SER A 707 -11.22 -13.89 5.79
N TRP A 708 -12.28 -13.10 5.94
CA TRP A 708 -12.74 -12.54 7.21
C TRP A 708 -13.34 -13.58 8.18
N ILE A 709 -13.65 -14.81 7.75
CA ILE A 709 -14.09 -15.89 8.66
C ILE A 709 -13.01 -16.92 8.97
N LEU A 710 -11.80 -16.75 8.44
CA LEU A 710 -10.71 -17.66 8.75
C LEU A 710 -10.42 -17.65 10.25
N PRO A 711 -9.89 -18.75 10.80
CA PRO A 711 -9.55 -18.80 12.22
C PRO A 711 -8.63 -17.66 12.65
N GLU A 712 -8.80 -17.22 13.88
CA GLU A 712 -8.05 -16.08 14.45
C GLU A 712 -6.59 -16.45 14.71
N GLY A 713 -5.68 -15.48 14.51
CA GLY A 713 -4.26 -15.65 14.80
C GLY A 713 -3.51 -16.56 13.83
N THR A 714 -4.04 -16.83 12.63
CA THR A 714 -3.35 -17.60 11.59
C THR A 714 -2.16 -16.86 10.96
N GLY A 715 -1.96 -15.58 11.31
CA GLY A 715 -0.82 -14.76 10.92
C GLY A 715 -1.05 -13.91 9.66
N ALA A 716 -0.07 -13.07 9.35
CA ALA A 716 -0.06 -12.21 8.15
C ALA A 716 -0.09 -13.05 6.86
N ARG A 717 -0.88 -12.60 5.88
CA ARG A 717 -0.88 -13.14 4.52
C ARG A 717 -0.29 -12.08 3.59
N MET A 718 0.73 -12.46 2.84
CA MET A 718 1.12 -11.73 1.64
C MET A 718 0.80 -12.59 0.44
N SER A 719 0.20 -12.00 -0.60
CA SER A 719 0.21 -12.63 -1.91
C SER A 719 1.63 -12.49 -2.46
N ALA A 720 2.32 -13.61 -2.72
CA ALA A 720 3.63 -13.63 -3.40
C ALA A 720 3.57 -13.07 -4.83
N PHE A 721 2.40 -12.62 -5.28
CA PHE A 721 2.12 -12.19 -6.63
C PHE A 721 1.77 -10.69 -6.76
N VAL A 722 1.80 -9.91 -5.66
CA VAL A 722 1.64 -8.45 -5.74
C VAL A 722 2.73 -7.91 -6.67
N SER A 723 2.30 -7.28 -7.77
CA SER A 723 3.18 -6.80 -8.82
C SER A 723 4.23 -5.82 -8.32
N GLU A 724 5.49 -6.03 -8.72
CA GLU A 724 6.55 -5.02 -8.72
C GLU A 724 6.26 -3.87 -9.73
N GLU A 725 5.03 -3.33 -9.77
CA GLU A 725 4.80 -2.09 -10.51
C GLU A 725 5.40 -0.92 -9.70
N LYS A 726 6.66 -0.64 -10.02
CA LYS A 726 7.45 0.50 -9.58
C LYS A 726 6.71 1.82 -9.85
N ASN A 727 6.36 2.51 -8.76
CA ASN A 727 6.58 3.95 -8.53
C ASN A 727 5.93 4.45 -7.23
N GLN A 728 5.31 3.56 -6.46
CA GLN A 728 5.02 3.89 -5.07
C GLN A 728 6.33 3.78 -4.28
N THR A 729 6.65 4.80 -3.50
CA THR A 729 7.81 4.83 -2.61
C THR A 729 7.89 3.53 -1.81
N ARG A 730 9.12 3.08 -1.48
CA ARG A 730 9.42 1.90 -0.64
C ARG A 730 8.52 1.78 0.62
N ASP A 731 7.92 2.87 1.07
CA ASP A 731 7.00 2.93 2.21
C ASP A 731 5.61 2.29 1.97
N SER A 732 5.18 2.08 0.73
CA SER A 732 3.82 1.57 0.40
C SER A 732 3.77 0.03 0.30
N VAL A 733 4.68 -0.57 -0.46
CA VAL A 733 4.79 -2.04 -0.59
C VAL A 733 5.29 -2.67 0.72
N ALA A 734 6.17 -1.98 1.46
CA ALA A 734 6.58 -2.42 2.80
C ALA A 734 5.45 -2.28 3.85
N GLN A 735 4.41 -1.48 3.59
CA GLN A 735 3.27 -1.33 4.51
C GLN A 735 2.18 -2.38 4.30
N GLN A 736 2.12 -3.05 3.15
CA GLN A 736 1.20 -4.17 2.93
C GLN A 736 1.72 -5.49 3.51
N GLY A 737 3.04 -5.64 3.67
CA GLY A 737 3.64 -6.94 4.00
C GLY A 737 3.57 -7.41 5.45
N ASP A 738 3.06 -6.58 6.36
CA ASP A 738 3.08 -6.85 7.81
C ASP A 738 1.68 -6.73 8.45
N ARG A 739 0.60 -6.79 7.66
CA ARG A 739 -0.77 -6.75 8.20
C ARG A 739 -1.18 -8.14 8.68
N GLU A 740 -1.24 -8.32 10.00
CA GLU A 740 -1.93 -9.45 10.60
C GLU A 740 -3.43 -9.33 10.35
N LEU A 741 -4.05 -10.43 9.96
CA LEU A 741 -5.46 -10.48 9.59
C LEU A 741 -6.24 -11.16 10.70
N HIS A 742 -7.41 -10.61 10.98
CA HIS A 742 -8.24 -11.09 12.09
C HIS A 742 -9.61 -11.54 11.63
N ASN A 743 -10.14 -12.50 12.38
CA ASN A 743 -11.46 -13.04 12.23
C ASN A 743 -12.52 -12.01 12.63
N LEU A 744 -13.59 -11.90 11.84
CA LEU A 744 -14.70 -10.99 12.10
C LEU A 744 -15.41 -11.30 13.44
N GLY A 745 -15.52 -12.56 13.83
CA GLY A 745 -16.05 -12.97 15.14
C GLY A 745 -15.22 -12.45 16.32
N ALA A 746 -13.89 -12.49 16.22
CA ALA A 746 -12.99 -11.93 17.23
C ALA A 746 -13.15 -10.41 17.34
N ALA A 747 -13.25 -9.72 16.20
CA ALA A 747 -13.49 -8.28 16.13
C ALA A 747 -14.87 -7.88 16.72
N PHE A 748 -15.92 -8.65 16.45
CA PHE A 748 -17.24 -8.40 17.05
C PHE A 748 -17.29 -8.66 18.55
N LYS A 749 -16.60 -9.71 19.03
CA LYS A 749 -16.46 -9.94 20.47
C LYS A 749 -15.77 -8.77 21.15
N MET A 750 -14.72 -8.20 20.55
CA MET A 750 -14.05 -6.99 21.04
C MET A 750 -15.01 -5.80 21.10
N THR A 751 -15.66 -5.46 20.00
CA THR A 751 -16.58 -4.29 19.92
C THR A 751 -17.75 -4.42 20.90
N GLN A 752 -18.29 -5.63 21.07
CA GLN A 752 -19.32 -5.92 22.07
C GLN A 752 -18.82 -5.69 23.50
N GLN A 753 -17.60 -6.14 23.82
CA GLN A 753 -17.03 -6.02 25.17
C GLN A 753 -16.78 -4.56 25.57
N ILE A 754 -16.36 -3.72 24.63
CA ILE A 754 -16.12 -2.28 24.86
C ILE A 754 -17.40 -1.44 24.70
N GLY A 755 -18.47 -2.01 24.14
CA GLY A 755 -19.75 -1.33 23.91
C GLY A 755 -19.74 -0.33 22.75
N ALA A 756 -18.91 -0.57 21.73
CA ALA A 756 -18.82 0.26 20.53
C ALA A 756 -19.61 -0.35 19.37
N ASP A 757 -20.15 0.50 18.49
CA ASP A 757 -20.76 0.04 17.24
C ASP A 757 -19.66 -0.33 16.22
N PRO A 758 -19.72 -1.50 15.59
CA PRO A 758 -18.74 -1.89 14.58
C PRO A 758 -18.96 -1.18 13.24
N TRP A 759 -17.87 -0.80 12.60
CA TRP A 759 -17.83 -0.31 11.23
C TRP A 759 -16.98 -1.27 10.39
N LEU A 760 -17.61 -1.96 9.46
CA LEU A 760 -17.00 -2.92 8.54
C LEU A 760 -16.53 -2.22 7.27
N VAL A 761 -15.41 -2.66 6.72
CA VAL A 761 -14.88 -2.19 5.45
C VAL A 761 -15.03 -3.32 4.45
N VAL A 762 -15.77 -3.06 3.37
CA VAL A 762 -16.02 -3.98 2.26
C VAL A 762 -15.31 -3.43 1.04
N ASP A 763 -14.27 -4.13 0.60
CA ASP A 763 -13.40 -3.68 -0.47
C ASP A 763 -13.82 -4.27 -1.84
N ALA A 764 -13.18 -3.80 -2.91
CA ALA A 764 -13.66 -3.95 -4.28
C ALA A 764 -13.59 -5.38 -4.86
N MET A 765 -12.91 -6.33 -4.21
CA MET A 765 -12.85 -7.73 -4.66
C MET A 765 -13.94 -8.64 -4.06
N VAL A 766 -14.81 -8.10 -3.21
CA VAL A 766 -15.90 -8.88 -2.60
C VAL A 766 -16.79 -9.50 -3.68
N SER A 767 -17.15 -10.78 -3.54
CA SER A 767 -18.11 -11.42 -4.44
C SER A 767 -19.55 -11.19 -3.97
N ASP A 768 -20.52 -11.24 -4.89
CA ASP A 768 -21.94 -11.14 -4.54
C ASP A 768 -22.33 -12.21 -3.52
N LEU A 769 -21.81 -13.43 -3.69
CA LEU A 769 -22.03 -14.54 -2.77
C LEU A 769 -21.40 -14.29 -1.40
N GLU A 770 -20.20 -13.71 -1.34
CA GLU A 770 -19.57 -13.30 -0.10
C GLU A 770 -20.38 -12.26 0.66
N LEU A 771 -20.95 -11.27 -0.03
CA LEU A 771 -21.86 -10.29 0.59
C LEU A 771 -23.10 -10.95 1.18
N LEU A 772 -23.73 -11.89 0.46
CA LEU A 772 -24.88 -12.63 0.96
C LEU A 772 -24.53 -13.45 2.22
N HIS A 773 -23.38 -14.12 2.20
CA HIS A 773 -22.86 -14.86 3.35
C HIS A 773 -22.50 -13.95 4.54
N LEU A 774 -22.00 -12.73 4.29
CA LEU A 774 -21.77 -11.73 5.33
C LEU A 774 -23.09 -11.35 6.03
N ILE A 775 -24.15 -11.08 5.26
CA ILE A 775 -25.47 -10.75 5.84
C ILE A 775 -26.05 -11.94 6.63
N GLU A 776 -25.93 -13.17 6.11
CA GLU A 776 -26.33 -14.38 6.84
C GLU A 776 -25.50 -14.55 8.14
N TYR A 777 -24.20 -14.29 8.09
CA TYR A 777 -23.34 -14.33 9.28
C TYR A 777 -23.78 -13.30 10.34
N LEU A 778 -24.22 -12.11 9.93
CA LEU A 778 -24.69 -11.07 10.86
C LEU A 778 -26.06 -11.39 11.50
N ALA A 779 -27.01 -11.89 10.71
CA ALA A 779 -28.43 -11.94 11.09
C ALA A 779 -29.15 -13.28 10.84
N GLY A 780 -28.53 -14.22 10.14
CA GLY A 780 -29.10 -15.54 9.82
C GLY A 780 -29.40 -16.40 11.05
N ASP A 781 -30.28 -17.39 10.88
CA ASP A 781 -30.60 -18.38 11.92
C ASP A 781 -29.39 -19.29 12.22
N ALA A 782 -29.25 -19.77 13.47
CA ALA A 782 -28.18 -20.69 13.83
C ALA A 782 -28.22 -22.05 13.08
N THR A 783 -29.30 -22.34 12.34
CA THR A 783 -29.41 -23.53 11.48
C THR A 783 -28.88 -23.34 10.06
N THR A 784 -28.60 -22.11 9.63
CA THR A 784 -27.98 -21.85 8.32
C THR A 784 -26.47 -21.97 8.42
N ASP A 785 -25.77 -22.15 7.31
CA ASP A 785 -24.34 -22.48 7.32
C ASP A 785 -23.51 -21.39 8.02
N PHE A 786 -23.74 -20.12 7.68
CA PHE A 786 -23.01 -18.99 8.28
C PHE A 786 -23.57 -18.58 9.64
N GLY A 787 -24.84 -18.87 9.94
CA GLY A 787 -25.38 -18.69 11.28
C GLY A 787 -24.87 -19.73 12.29
N GLN A 788 -24.62 -20.96 11.82
CA GLN A 788 -23.94 -22.00 12.59
C GLN A 788 -22.48 -21.64 12.82
N LEU A 789 -21.77 -21.19 11.76
CA LEU A 789 -20.38 -20.75 11.85
C LEU A 789 -20.21 -19.56 12.82
N ARG A 790 -21.14 -18.60 12.79
CA ARG A 790 -21.18 -17.50 13.77
C ARG A 790 -21.24 -18.04 15.21
N SER A 791 -22.03 -19.08 15.44
CA SER A 791 -22.19 -19.71 16.75
C SER A 791 -20.93 -20.47 17.19
N THR A 792 -20.21 -21.13 16.26
CA THR A 792 -18.92 -21.79 16.55
C THR A 792 -17.82 -20.79 16.87
N HIS A 793 -17.87 -19.59 16.27
CA HIS A 793 -16.98 -18.47 16.64
C HIS A 793 -17.31 -17.83 18.01
N GLY A 794 -18.31 -18.36 18.73
CA GLY A 794 -18.61 -17.98 20.11
C GLY A 794 -19.68 -16.88 20.27
N ALA A 795 -20.40 -16.53 19.21
CA ALA A 795 -21.50 -15.57 19.30
C ALA A 795 -22.70 -16.16 20.07
N VAL A 796 -23.25 -15.40 21.02
CA VAL A 796 -24.47 -15.78 21.76
C VAL A 796 -25.70 -15.21 21.04
N GLY A 797 -26.08 -15.84 19.93
CA GLY A 797 -27.19 -15.40 19.08
C GLY A 797 -26.72 -14.59 17.86
N ARG A 798 -27.61 -13.76 17.28
CA ARG A 798 -27.30 -12.93 16.11
C ARG A 798 -26.54 -11.68 16.53
N TRP A 799 -25.60 -11.23 15.70
CA TRP A 799 -24.91 -9.96 15.94
C TRP A 799 -25.88 -8.78 15.78
N SER A 800 -26.84 -8.91 14.86
CA SER A 800 -27.94 -7.96 14.67
C SER A 800 -28.74 -7.71 15.95
N ASP A 801 -28.84 -8.66 16.88
CA ASP A 801 -29.61 -8.51 18.12
C ASP A 801 -28.78 -7.86 19.24
N GLN A 802 -27.45 -8.00 19.15
CA GLN A 802 -26.50 -7.61 20.20
C GLN A 802 -25.95 -6.20 20.02
N MET A 803 -25.83 -5.73 18.76
CA MET A 803 -25.29 -4.40 18.44
C MET A 803 -26.40 -3.35 18.26
N ASN A 804 -26.10 -2.08 18.52
CA ASN A 804 -27.05 -1.00 18.28
C ASN A 804 -27.09 -0.64 16.79
N ARG A 805 -25.91 -0.44 16.20
CA ARG A 805 -25.73 -0.16 14.77
C ARG A 805 -24.59 -0.98 14.18
N ILE A 806 -24.59 -1.13 12.87
CA ILE A 806 -23.48 -1.69 12.11
C ILE A 806 -23.27 -0.79 10.89
N TYR A 807 -22.08 -0.22 10.75
CA TYR A 807 -21.71 0.54 9.55
C TYR A 807 -21.07 -0.42 8.54
N ILE A 808 -21.41 -0.26 7.26
CA ILE A 808 -20.74 -0.96 6.15
C ILE A 808 -20.24 0.11 5.20
N GLU A 809 -18.93 0.28 5.17
CA GLU A 809 -18.23 1.11 4.19
C GLU A 809 -17.88 0.29 2.96
N ILE A 810 -18.16 0.85 1.79
CA ILE A 810 -17.76 0.29 0.51
C ILE A 810 -16.56 1.09 0.01
N SER A 811 -15.43 0.42 -0.21
CA SER A 811 -14.16 1.04 -0.58
C SER A 811 -13.51 0.38 -1.80
N ASP A 812 -12.47 1.02 -2.32
CA ASP A 812 -11.60 0.49 -3.35
C ASP A 812 -10.14 0.83 -3.03
N SER A 813 -9.51 0.00 -2.20
CA SER A 813 -8.15 0.27 -1.71
C SER A 813 -7.07 0.17 -2.80
N THR A 814 -7.40 -0.45 -3.94
CA THR A 814 -6.46 -0.66 -5.06
C THR A 814 -6.79 0.17 -6.29
N ASN A 815 -7.78 1.07 -6.18
CA ASN A 815 -8.25 1.92 -7.27
C ASN A 815 -8.59 1.10 -8.54
N MET A 816 -9.27 -0.04 -8.35
CA MET A 816 -9.83 -0.89 -9.40
C MET A 816 -10.68 -0.09 -10.38
N PHE A 817 -11.48 0.84 -9.87
CA PHE A 817 -12.38 1.66 -10.68
C PHE A 817 -11.71 2.98 -11.06
N THR A 818 -11.40 3.12 -12.35
CA THR A 818 -10.60 4.23 -12.88
C THR A 818 -11.35 5.55 -13.06
N ASN A 819 -12.66 5.57 -12.84
CA ASN A 819 -13.48 6.77 -12.96
C ASN A 819 -14.66 6.74 -11.98
N ASP A 820 -15.18 7.93 -11.68
CA ASP A 820 -16.24 8.14 -10.70
C ASP A 820 -17.56 7.45 -11.02
N THR A 821 -17.90 7.32 -12.31
CA THR A 821 -19.15 6.66 -12.71
C THR A 821 -19.06 5.17 -12.38
N SER A 822 -17.93 4.55 -12.68
CA SER A 822 -17.66 3.16 -12.32
C SER A 822 -17.69 2.93 -10.81
N ARG A 823 -17.07 3.82 -10.01
CA ARG A 823 -17.09 3.77 -8.54
C ARG A 823 -18.52 3.83 -7.98
N MET A 824 -19.29 4.84 -8.41
CA MET A 824 -20.68 5.04 -7.98
C MET A 824 -21.56 3.82 -8.29
N ILE A 825 -21.48 3.29 -9.52
CA ILE A 825 -22.29 2.13 -9.94
C ILE A 825 -21.91 0.88 -9.13
N TYR A 826 -20.63 0.68 -8.83
CA TYR A 826 -20.20 -0.44 -8.00
C TYR A 826 -20.73 -0.32 -6.57
N VAL A 827 -20.66 0.88 -5.96
CA VAL A 827 -21.26 1.14 -4.64
C VAL A 827 -22.75 0.80 -4.65
N ASP A 828 -23.49 1.25 -5.67
CA ASP A 828 -24.91 0.95 -5.82
C ASP A 828 -25.19 -0.55 -5.97
N HIS A 829 -24.36 -1.29 -6.73
CA HIS A 829 -24.47 -2.74 -6.88
C HIS A 829 -24.25 -3.49 -5.55
N VAL A 830 -23.27 -3.10 -4.74
CA VAL A 830 -23.03 -3.70 -3.42
C VAL A 830 -24.23 -3.47 -2.51
N ILE A 831 -24.82 -2.26 -2.54
CA ILE A 831 -26.03 -1.92 -1.78
C ILE A 831 -27.20 -2.81 -2.21
N GLU A 832 -27.46 -2.91 -3.52
CA GLU A 832 -28.54 -3.75 -4.06
C GLU A 832 -28.36 -5.22 -3.68
N THR A 833 -27.12 -5.72 -3.72
CA THR A 833 -26.78 -7.09 -3.33
C THR A 833 -27.08 -7.33 -1.85
N ILE A 834 -26.63 -6.43 -0.97
CA ILE A 834 -26.93 -6.49 0.48
C ILE A 834 -28.44 -6.49 0.74
N GLN A 835 -29.19 -5.61 0.05
CA GLN A 835 -30.64 -5.50 0.18
C GLN A 835 -31.39 -6.74 -0.33
N SER A 836 -30.80 -7.47 -1.28
CA SER A 836 -31.37 -8.71 -1.82
C SER A 836 -31.23 -9.92 -0.90
N ALA A 837 -30.36 -9.84 0.11
CA ALA A 837 -30.11 -10.94 1.04
C ALA A 837 -31.35 -11.32 1.85
N ALA A 838 -31.55 -12.63 2.06
CA ALA A 838 -32.75 -13.16 2.73
C ALA A 838 -32.96 -12.61 4.15
N ASP A 839 -31.87 -12.35 4.87
CA ASP A 839 -31.90 -11.88 6.27
C ASP A 839 -31.81 -10.35 6.41
N TYR A 840 -31.76 -9.59 5.31
CA TYR A 840 -31.60 -8.12 5.33
C TYR A 840 -32.68 -7.41 6.15
N ALA A 841 -33.92 -7.91 6.14
CA ALA A 841 -35.03 -7.32 6.89
C ALA A 841 -34.79 -7.26 8.41
N GLN A 842 -33.88 -8.08 8.95
CA GLN A 842 -33.47 -8.02 10.37
C GLN A 842 -32.47 -6.90 10.65
N LEU A 843 -31.77 -6.41 9.62
CA LEU A 843 -30.69 -5.42 9.70
C LEU A 843 -31.10 -4.03 9.21
N GLU A 844 -32.14 -3.91 8.39
CA GLU A 844 -32.59 -2.67 7.72
C GLU A 844 -32.56 -1.41 8.61
N LYS A 845 -32.95 -1.53 9.90
CA LYS A 845 -33.02 -0.39 10.83
C LYS A 845 -31.76 -0.14 11.64
N LYS A 846 -30.75 -1.00 11.52
CA LYS A 846 -29.49 -0.95 12.27
C LYS A 846 -28.28 -0.69 11.38
N LEU A 847 -28.43 -0.95 10.09
CA LEU A 847 -27.36 -0.87 9.12
C LEU A 847 -27.26 0.57 8.58
N VAL A 848 -26.03 1.08 8.53
CA VAL A 848 -25.70 2.37 7.91
C VAL A 848 -24.74 2.09 6.77
N ILE A 849 -25.13 2.41 5.55
CA ILE A 849 -24.26 2.27 4.38
C ILE A 849 -23.42 3.53 4.22
N VAL A 850 -22.13 3.36 4.08
CA VAL A 850 -21.16 4.43 3.87
C VAL A 850 -20.45 4.23 2.53
N ASP A 851 -20.44 5.27 1.71
CA ASP A 851 -19.59 5.32 0.52
C ASP A 851 -18.19 5.81 0.92
N GLY A 852 -17.23 4.90 0.89
CA GLY A 852 -15.83 5.18 1.20
C GLY A 852 -14.96 5.30 -0.05
N MET A 853 -15.53 5.45 -1.24
CA MET A 853 -14.77 5.60 -2.49
C MET A 853 -14.09 6.97 -2.58
N ASP A 854 -12.90 7.00 -3.15
CA ASP A 854 -12.19 8.25 -3.46
C ASP A 854 -12.54 8.68 -4.89
N TYR A 855 -13.27 9.79 -5.02
CA TYR A 855 -13.76 10.32 -6.31
C TYR A 855 -12.85 11.43 -6.84
N ASP A 856 -12.61 11.43 -8.16
CA ASP A 856 -11.82 12.46 -8.85
C ASP A 856 -12.68 13.71 -9.18
N GLY A 857 -13.98 13.51 -9.38
CA GLY A 857 -14.96 14.49 -9.82
C GLY A 857 -16.13 14.64 -8.84
N GLN A 858 -16.35 15.88 -8.39
CA GLN A 858 -17.22 16.28 -7.27
C GLN A 858 -18.75 16.12 -7.50
N VAL A 859 -19.22 15.35 -8.48
CA VAL A 859 -20.58 15.49 -9.05
C VAL A 859 -21.48 14.25 -8.91
N LEU A 860 -20.94 13.08 -8.58
CA LEU A 860 -21.69 11.83 -8.54
C LEU A 860 -21.76 11.29 -7.11
N ALA A 861 -22.96 11.25 -6.55
CA ALA A 861 -23.24 10.62 -5.27
C ALA A 861 -23.96 9.30 -5.52
N SER A 862 -23.51 8.25 -4.83
CA SER A 862 -24.15 6.93 -4.81
C SER A 862 -25.43 6.95 -3.97
N ASN A 863 -26.11 5.80 -3.90
CA ASN A 863 -27.28 5.57 -3.05
C ASN A 863 -26.93 5.32 -1.57
N ALA A 864 -25.67 5.44 -1.17
CA ALA A 864 -25.26 5.32 0.23
C ALA A 864 -25.94 6.35 1.15
N ASP A 865 -25.98 6.06 2.45
CA ASP A 865 -26.56 6.97 3.43
C ASP A 865 -25.66 8.20 3.63
N TYR A 866 -24.34 7.98 3.67
CA TYR A 866 -23.27 8.97 3.90
C TYR A 866 -22.04 8.71 3.04
N HIS A 867 -21.17 9.71 2.84
CA HIS A 867 -19.82 9.51 2.32
C HIS A 867 -18.78 9.65 3.43
N ALA A 868 -17.67 8.94 3.29
CA ALA A 868 -16.54 9.02 4.21
C ALA A 868 -15.21 9.19 3.49
N GLY A 869 -14.41 10.13 3.97
CA GLY A 869 -13.10 10.47 3.42
C GLY A 869 -12.04 10.60 4.50
N SER A 870 -10.79 10.68 4.06
CA SER A 870 -9.64 10.74 4.96
C SER A 870 -9.17 12.19 5.12
N LEU A 871 -9.12 12.67 6.36
CA LEU A 871 -8.58 14.00 6.65
C LEU A 871 -7.08 13.87 6.97
N SER A 872 -6.24 14.50 6.16
CA SER A 872 -4.78 14.44 6.35
C SER A 872 -4.10 15.81 6.30
N GLY A 873 -2.96 15.93 6.98
CA GLY A 873 -2.13 17.14 6.96
C GLY A 873 -0.94 17.07 7.89
N SER A 874 -0.11 18.13 7.88
CA SER A 874 1.17 18.13 8.61
C SER A 874 1.48 19.38 9.42
N ASP A 875 0.59 20.37 9.42
CA ASP A 875 0.87 21.68 10.01
C ASP A 875 0.08 21.90 11.29
N ILE A 876 0.67 22.58 12.28
CA ILE A 876 -0.05 23.04 13.47
C ILE A 876 -1.12 24.03 13.03
N VAL A 877 -2.35 23.83 13.54
CA VAL A 877 -3.45 24.78 13.36
C VAL A 877 -3.26 25.96 14.32
N ARG A 878 -2.93 27.14 13.81
CA ARG A 878 -2.58 28.29 14.66
C ARG A 878 -3.78 29.16 15.01
N ASN A 879 -4.79 29.16 14.16
CA ASN A 879 -5.94 30.04 14.26
C ASN A 879 -7.16 29.47 13.54
N TYR A 880 -8.29 30.18 13.68
CA TYR A 880 -9.54 29.83 13.01
C TYR A 880 -9.44 29.80 11.48
N GLY A 881 -8.67 30.71 10.86
CA GLY A 881 -8.54 30.77 9.40
C GLY A 881 -7.91 29.51 8.81
N GLU A 882 -6.82 29.03 9.41
CA GLU A 882 -6.14 27.79 9.02
C GLU A 882 -7.03 26.56 9.25
N MET A 883 -7.74 26.48 10.38
CA MET A 883 -8.70 25.41 10.67
C MET A 883 -9.83 25.35 9.63
N SER A 884 -10.44 26.50 9.36
CA SER A 884 -11.58 26.64 8.45
C SER A 884 -11.19 26.33 7.01
N ALA A 885 -10.02 26.78 6.56
CA ALA A 885 -9.47 26.45 5.24
C ALA A 885 -9.28 24.94 5.09
N THR A 886 -8.62 24.31 6.06
CA THR A 886 -8.38 22.85 6.07
C THR A 886 -9.69 22.05 5.96
N LEU A 887 -10.67 22.36 6.81
CA LEU A 887 -11.96 21.65 6.80
C LEU A 887 -12.78 21.94 5.53
N THR A 888 -12.68 23.16 4.99
CA THR A 888 -13.35 23.51 3.74
C THR A 888 -12.76 22.74 2.56
N ASP A 889 -11.44 22.58 2.52
CA ASP A 889 -10.78 21.83 1.45
C ASP A 889 -11.15 20.35 1.51
N PHE A 890 -11.15 19.74 2.70
CA PHE A 890 -11.68 18.38 2.90
C PHE A 890 -13.13 18.23 2.42
N LEU A 891 -14.03 19.14 2.82
CA LEU A 891 -15.43 19.09 2.39
C LEU A 891 -15.64 19.35 0.88
N ARG A 892 -14.65 19.92 0.18
CA ARG A 892 -14.67 20.07 -1.29
C ARG A 892 -14.26 18.79 -2.01
N GLU A 893 -13.49 17.92 -1.37
CA GLU A 893 -13.10 16.62 -1.92
C GLU A 893 -14.27 15.62 -1.88
N MET A 894 -15.29 15.87 -1.05
CA MET A 894 -16.47 15.02 -0.92
C MET A 894 -17.45 15.18 -2.10
N PRO A 895 -18.10 14.08 -2.56
CA PRO A 895 -19.13 14.14 -3.58
C PRO A 895 -20.32 15.02 -3.18
N THR A 896 -20.86 15.78 -4.13
CA THR A 896 -22.06 16.60 -3.88
C THR A 896 -23.34 15.80 -4.09
N ARG A 897 -24.12 15.56 -3.02
CA ARG A 897 -25.43 14.89 -3.12
C ARG A 897 -26.40 15.69 -4.02
N ARG A 898 -26.99 15.04 -5.04
CA ARG A 898 -28.11 15.62 -5.80
C ARG A 898 -29.32 15.76 -4.87
N VAL A 899 -29.57 16.96 -4.38
CA VAL A 899 -30.71 17.28 -3.50
C VAL A 899 -32.03 17.05 -4.25
N LEU A 900 -32.69 15.92 -4.02
CA LEU A 900 -34.11 15.76 -4.35
C LEU A 900 -34.94 16.47 -3.26
N GLY A 901 -35.10 17.79 -3.44
CA GLY A 901 -36.12 18.59 -2.76
C GLY A 901 -35.98 18.70 -1.23
N GLY A 902 -35.15 19.63 -0.75
CA GLY A 902 -35.17 19.97 0.67
C GLY A 902 -33.96 20.68 1.28
N GLY A 903 -33.10 21.38 0.51
CA GLY A 903 -32.17 22.42 1.01
C GLY A 903 -31.09 22.07 2.06
N SER A 904 -31.14 20.93 2.74
CA SER A 904 -30.14 20.50 3.72
C SER A 904 -29.13 19.59 3.04
N LYS A 905 -27.84 19.98 3.06
CA LYS A 905 -26.74 19.05 2.79
C LYS A 905 -26.72 18.03 3.94
N ALA A 906 -26.66 16.74 3.64
CA ALA A 906 -26.37 15.74 4.67
C ALA A 906 -24.90 15.93 5.11
N PRO A 907 -24.57 15.76 6.40
CA PRO A 907 -23.18 15.87 6.85
C PRO A 907 -22.40 14.60 6.48
N GLU A 908 -21.11 14.74 6.20
CA GLU A 908 -20.22 13.66 5.76
C GLU A 908 -19.42 13.06 6.94
N MET A 909 -18.57 12.06 6.70
CA MET A 909 -17.80 11.37 7.73
C MET A 909 -16.29 11.45 7.49
N ILE A 910 -15.51 11.49 8.57
CA ILE A 910 -14.06 11.30 8.54
C ILE A 910 -13.78 9.85 8.94
N LYS A 911 -13.37 9.01 7.98
CA LYS A 911 -13.02 7.60 8.22
C LYS A 911 -11.60 7.39 8.75
N SER A 912 -10.70 8.33 8.48
CA SER A 912 -9.31 8.32 8.94
C SER A 912 -8.83 9.75 9.20
N PHE A 913 -8.04 9.91 10.25
CA PHE A 913 -7.46 11.20 10.68
C PHE A 913 -5.95 11.07 10.81
N TYR A 914 -5.22 11.49 9.78
CA TYR A 914 -3.76 11.43 9.73
C TYR A 914 -3.15 12.82 9.83
N TRP A 915 -2.70 13.21 11.02
CA TRP A 915 -2.06 14.49 11.25
C TRP A 915 -0.69 14.30 11.88
N GLN A 916 0.39 14.72 11.19
CA GLN A 916 1.76 14.58 11.71
C GLN A 916 2.64 15.80 11.38
N GLU A 917 3.22 16.44 12.40
CA GLU A 917 4.20 17.52 12.21
C GLU A 917 5.61 16.95 12.00
N ARG A 918 6.37 17.50 11.04
CA ARG A 918 7.81 17.21 10.88
C ARG A 918 8.61 17.82 12.04
N GLY A 919 8.77 17.06 13.13
CA GLY A 919 9.78 17.31 14.16
C GLY A 919 9.28 17.85 15.52
N ASN A 920 7.97 18.07 15.72
CA ASN A 920 7.37 18.38 17.03
C ASN A 920 6.14 17.50 17.29
N ASN A 921 5.71 17.44 18.56
CA ASN A 921 4.47 16.76 18.93
C ASN A 921 3.28 17.73 18.77
N LEU A 922 2.24 17.27 18.07
CA LEU A 922 0.97 17.97 17.97
C LEU A 922 0.29 18.15 19.34
N ARG A 923 -0.37 19.28 19.54
CA ARG A 923 -1.05 19.63 20.79
C ARG A 923 -2.49 19.13 20.74
N LEU A 924 -3.09 18.87 21.91
CA LEU A 924 -4.49 18.47 22.02
C LEU A 924 -5.45 19.44 21.32
N ALA A 925 -5.19 20.75 21.43
CA ALA A 925 -6.01 21.77 20.77
C ALA A 925 -6.00 21.67 19.24
N ASP A 926 -4.90 21.21 18.64
CA ASP A 926 -4.77 21.08 17.18
C ASP A 926 -5.68 19.96 16.66
N TYR A 927 -5.64 18.79 17.31
CA TYR A 927 -6.56 17.68 17.04
C TYR A 927 -8.03 18.10 17.27
N ALA A 928 -8.31 18.68 18.45
CA ALA A 928 -9.66 19.04 18.83
C ALA A 928 -10.28 20.11 17.89
N ALA A 929 -9.48 21.03 17.35
CA ALA A 929 -9.97 22.05 16.43
C ALA A 929 -10.52 21.43 15.14
N LEU A 930 -9.78 20.50 14.54
CA LEU A 930 -10.18 19.81 13.32
C LEU A 930 -11.32 18.81 13.56
N ILE A 931 -11.28 18.07 14.68
CA ILE A 931 -12.28 17.05 15.02
C ILE A 931 -13.65 17.67 15.36
N PHE A 932 -13.67 18.81 16.07
CA PHE A 932 -14.92 19.43 16.53
C PHE A 932 -15.40 20.62 15.69
N GLY A 933 -14.55 21.15 14.79
CA GLY A 933 -14.81 22.39 14.05
C GLY A 933 -16.09 22.38 13.20
N GLU A 934 -16.36 21.28 12.51
CA GLU A 934 -17.55 21.09 11.65
C GLU A 934 -18.50 20.00 12.17
N ALA A 935 -18.31 19.55 13.41
CA ALA A 935 -19.15 18.52 14.04
C ALA A 935 -20.63 18.96 14.10
N GLY A 936 -21.52 18.14 13.55
CA GLY A 936 -22.95 18.40 13.46
C GLY A 936 -23.37 19.43 12.39
N LYS A 937 -22.42 19.98 11.62
CA LYS A 937 -22.68 20.89 10.50
C LYS A 937 -22.30 20.25 9.17
N GLY A 938 -21.00 20.10 8.92
CA GLY A 938 -20.47 19.43 7.74
C GLY A 938 -20.09 17.97 8.00
N ILE A 939 -19.89 17.60 9.26
CA ILE A 939 -19.33 16.29 9.64
C ILE A 939 -20.16 15.63 10.74
N ASN A 940 -20.53 14.37 10.54
CA ASN A 940 -21.37 13.57 11.42
C ASN A 940 -20.67 12.36 12.07
N LEU A 941 -19.47 12.04 11.67
CA LEU A 941 -18.73 10.99 12.35
C LEU A 941 -17.26 11.24 12.15
N VAL A 942 -16.49 11.15 13.23
CA VAL A 942 -15.04 11.28 13.17
C VAL A 942 -14.38 10.06 13.80
N LEU A 943 -13.57 9.37 13.00
CA LEU A 943 -12.69 8.31 13.45
C LEU A 943 -11.25 8.82 13.52
N ILE A 944 -10.61 8.57 14.65
CA ILE A 944 -9.20 8.90 14.89
C ILE A 944 -8.37 7.65 14.66
N ASP A 945 -7.25 7.75 13.94
CA ASP A 945 -6.39 6.59 13.64
C ASP A 945 -5.71 6.05 14.92
N GLY A 946 -5.99 4.79 15.24
CA GLY A 946 -5.54 4.10 16.45
C GLY A 946 -4.24 3.30 16.29
N ASP A 947 -3.45 3.54 15.25
CA ASP A 947 -2.29 2.69 14.91
C ASP A 947 -1.10 2.81 15.90
N LYS A 948 -1.21 3.64 16.96
CA LYS A 948 -0.14 3.90 17.95
C LYS A 948 -0.57 3.67 19.41
N LEU A 949 -1.51 2.75 19.64
CA LEU A 949 -2.01 2.44 20.99
C LEU A 949 -0.95 1.82 21.94
N ASP A 950 0.20 1.38 21.42
CA ASP A 950 1.28 0.79 22.23
C ASP A 950 1.99 1.79 23.17
N SER A 951 1.74 3.09 23.04
CA SER A 951 2.34 4.12 23.89
C SER A 951 1.30 4.87 24.74
N PRO A 952 1.63 5.29 25.97
CA PRO A 952 0.65 5.95 26.85
C PRO A 952 0.18 7.34 26.38
N ALA A 953 0.90 7.99 25.47
CA ALA A 953 0.59 9.36 25.05
C ALA A 953 -0.59 9.43 24.05
N PRO A 954 -0.62 8.64 22.95
CA PRO A 954 -1.80 8.48 22.09
C PRO A 954 -3.06 8.07 22.86
N VAL A 955 -2.97 7.07 23.74
CA VAL A 955 -4.12 6.61 24.56
C VAL A 955 -4.75 7.76 25.35
N LYS A 956 -3.94 8.67 25.92
CA LYS A 956 -4.43 9.86 26.63
C LYS A 956 -5.11 10.86 25.69
N MET A 957 -4.51 11.11 24.53
CA MET A 957 -5.05 12.02 23.52
C MET A 957 -6.43 11.52 23.06
N ASP A 958 -6.50 10.26 22.66
CA ASP A 958 -7.73 9.62 22.18
C ASP A 958 -8.78 9.59 23.29
N SER A 959 -8.39 9.24 24.52
CA SER A 959 -9.31 9.25 25.67
C SER A 959 -9.90 10.64 25.93
N ALA A 960 -9.12 11.71 25.82
CA ALA A 960 -9.59 13.08 26.01
C ALA A 960 -10.56 13.50 24.89
N LEU A 961 -10.22 13.20 23.64
CA LEU A 961 -11.04 13.51 22.46
C LEU A 961 -12.36 12.71 22.48
N GLN A 962 -12.32 11.41 22.79
CA GLN A 962 -13.50 10.55 22.90
C GLN A 962 -14.39 10.94 24.09
N LEU A 963 -13.82 11.39 25.21
CA LEU A 963 -14.62 11.91 26.33
C LEU A 963 -15.44 13.13 25.89
N VAL A 964 -14.82 14.07 25.18
CA VAL A 964 -15.50 15.26 24.64
C VAL A 964 -16.53 14.85 23.60
N GLY A 965 -16.14 13.97 22.68
CA GLY A 965 -16.99 13.41 21.64
C GLY A 965 -18.28 12.82 22.21
N ARG A 966 -18.18 11.89 23.16
CA ARG A 966 -19.35 11.31 23.85
C ARG A 966 -20.22 12.36 24.54
N ALA A 967 -19.62 13.38 25.15
CA ALA A 967 -20.35 14.45 25.82
C ALA A 967 -21.15 15.33 24.85
N ILE A 968 -20.86 15.28 23.55
CA ILE A 968 -21.58 15.98 22.50
C ILE A 968 -22.41 15.06 21.60
N SER A 969 -22.06 13.77 21.41
CA SER A 969 -22.79 12.82 20.53
C SER A 969 -24.27 12.67 20.91
N ASP A 970 -24.58 12.50 22.21
CA ASP A 970 -25.97 12.48 22.71
C ASP A 970 -26.69 13.83 22.54
N LYS A 971 -25.94 14.88 22.21
CA LYS A 971 -26.38 16.28 22.13
C LYS A 971 -26.31 16.88 20.73
N TRP A 972 -25.99 16.10 19.71
CA TRP A 972 -25.85 16.56 18.33
C TRP A 972 -27.14 16.95 17.62
N ALA A 973 -28.24 17.03 18.36
CA ALA A 973 -29.39 17.80 17.93
C ALA A 973 -29.17 19.28 18.29
N LEU A 974 -28.78 20.13 17.30
CA LEU A 974 -28.89 21.63 17.25
C LEU A 974 -27.59 22.46 17.45
N PRO A 975 -27.52 23.70 16.93
CA PRO A 975 -27.36 24.19 15.54
C PRO A 975 -25.88 24.58 15.22
N THR A 976 -25.62 25.16 14.04
CA THR A 976 -24.34 25.77 13.58
C THR A 976 -23.43 26.28 14.71
N ALA A 977 -22.15 25.90 14.68
CA ALA A 977 -21.08 26.71 15.26
C ALA A 977 -21.28 28.14 14.72
N THR A 978 -21.76 29.05 15.57
CA THR A 978 -22.11 30.40 15.14
C THR A 978 -20.84 31.23 15.28
N GLU A 979 -20.26 31.63 14.15
CA GLU A 979 -19.17 32.60 14.11
C GLU A 979 -19.54 33.83 14.94
N LEU A 980 -18.66 34.23 15.85
CA LEU A 980 -18.82 35.47 16.59
C LEU A 980 -17.51 36.23 16.64
N PHE A 981 -17.45 37.29 15.84
CA PHE A 981 -16.52 38.41 15.92
C PHE A 981 -16.39 38.93 17.37
N THR A 982 -15.20 38.82 18.00
CA THR A 982 -14.40 39.83 18.75
C THR A 982 -14.84 40.47 20.10
N ALA A 983 -14.14 40.19 21.20
CA ALA A 983 -13.87 41.22 22.22
C ALA A 983 -12.59 40.94 23.03
N ASP A 984 -11.86 42.03 23.31
CA ASP A 984 -10.50 42.14 23.87
C ASP A 984 -10.07 41.07 24.90
N MET A 985 -9.03 40.32 24.51
CA MET A 985 -8.17 39.59 25.44
C MET A 985 -7.07 40.51 25.97
N THR A 986 -6.94 40.64 27.28
CA THR A 986 -5.72 41.20 27.88
C THR A 986 -4.60 40.16 27.82
N THR A 987 -3.74 40.25 26.81
CA THR A 987 -2.41 39.63 26.87
C THR A 987 -1.51 40.53 27.72
N ASP A 988 -1.02 40.04 28.86
CA ASP A 988 0.03 40.70 29.64
C ASP A 988 1.33 40.74 28.81
N LYS A 989 1.52 41.79 28.02
CA LYS A 989 2.84 42.15 27.47
C LYS A 989 3.53 43.09 28.45
N LEU A 990 4.52 42.57 29.16
CA LEU A 990 5.58 43.37 29.77
C LEU A 990 6.32 44.11 28.63
N THR A 991 6.15 45.43 28.59
CA THR A 991 6.86 46.35 27.70
C THR A 991 8.33 46.47 28.13
N ASP A 992 9.26 46.20 27.21
CA ASP A 992 10.62 46.74 27.25
C ASP A 992 10.84 47.66 26.03
N ASP A 993 11.61 48.71 26.29
CA ASP A 993 11.91 49.88 25.46
C ASP A 993 12.22 49.61 23.97
N LEU A 994 11.87 50.57 23.09
CA LEU A 994 12.85 51.48 22.48
C LEU A 994 12.21 52.47 21.49
N THR A 995 12.79 53.67 21.55
CA THR A 995 12.61 54.89 20.74
C THR A 995 12.58 54.70 19.23
N ALA A 996 11.74 55.45 18.51
CA ALA A 996 12.00 55.81 17.12
C ALA A 996 11.38 57.17 16.73
N GLU A 997 12.14 57.86 15.91
CA GLU A 997 12.08 59.26 15.55
C GLU A 997 10.97 59.60 14.56
N THR A 998 10.54 60.86 14.65
CA THR A 998 9.81 61.61 13.64
C THR A 998 10.58 61.73 12.32
N VAL A 999 9.97 61.33 11.20
CA VAL A 999 10.23 61.94 9.89
C VAL A 999 8.91 62.12 9.14
N THR A 1000 8.61 63.38 8.88
CA THR A 1000 7.56 63.91 8.01
C THR A 1000 7.97 63.83 6.53
N ASP A 1001 7.07 63.40 5.65
CA ASP A 1001 6.98 63.96 4.29
C ASP A 1001 5.51 63.95 3.78
N PRO A 1002 4.92 65.11 3.43
CA PRO A 1002 3.58 65.19 2.86
C PRO A 1002 3.63 65.45 1.34
N GLY A 1003 3.10 64.54 0.52
CA GLY A 1003 2.90 64.86 -0.89
C GLY A 1003 2.45 63.73 -1.81
N ALA A 1004 1.17 63.31 -1.73
CA ALA A 1004 0.39 62.91 -2.91
C ALA A 1004 -1.10 62.83 -2.56
N THR A 1005 -1.87 63.79 -3.06
CA THR A 1005 -3.33 63.80 -3.05
C THR A 1005 -3.89 62.83 -4.08
N LYS A 1006 -4.81 61.94 -3.69
CA LYS A 1006 -6.02 61.64 -4.47
C LYS A 1006 -7.08 60.83 -3.71
N ASP A 1007 -8.27 61.42 -3.77
CA ASP A 1007 -9.62 60.86 -3.83
C ASP A 1007 -10.24 60.14 -2.61
N LEU A 1008 -11.35 60.77 -2.17
CA LEU A 1008 -12.22 60.39 -1.07
C LEU A 1008 -13.01 59.12 -1.40
N SER A 1009 -12.73 58.03 -0.67
CA SER A 1009 -13.73 56.98 -0.39
C SER A 1009 -13.32 56.12 0.82
N THR A 1010 -13.09 56.71 2.00
CA THR A 1010 -12.92 55.92 3.24
C THR A 1010 -13.06 56.80 4.48
N ILE A 1011 -14.29 56.95 4.98
CA ILE A 1011 -14.54 57.15 6.42
C ILE A 1011 -15.83 56.39 6.81
N GLN A 1012 -15.67 55.09 7.04
CA GLN A 1012 -16.32 54.31 8.11
C GLN A 1012 -15.16 53.47 8.66
N GLY A 1013 -14.68 53.57 9.90
CA GLY A 1013 -15.37 53.82 11.15
C GLY A 1013 -15.49 52.50 11.90
N GLY A 1014 -14.36 51.93 12.35
CA GLY A 1014 -14.25 50.74 13.20
C GLY A 1014 -13.09 49.83 12.77
N ASP A 1015 -12.02 49.76 13.58
CA ASP A 1015 -10.96 48.75 13.43
C ASP A 1015 -11.58 47.35 13.62
N GLY A 1016 -11.88 46.68 12.52
CA GLY A 1016 -12.30 45.28 12.52
C GLY A 1016 -11.08 44.38 12.71
N LEU A 1017 -10.99 43.74 13.88
CA LEU A 1017 -10.08 42.62 14.12
C LEU A 1017 -10.30 41.53 13.05
N ASN A 1018 -9.21 40.97 12.54
CA ASN A 1018 -9.24 39.92 11.52
C ASN A 1018 -9.66 38.58 12.16
N ALA A 1019 -10.89 38.14 11.91
CA ALA A 1019 -11.45 36.90 12.46
C ALA A 1019 -10.62 35.65 12.12
N GLU A 1020 -9.87 35.66 11.02
CA GLU A 1020 -8.98 34.58 10.62
C GLU A 1020 -7.75 34.43 11.55
N SER A 1021 -7.46 35.44 12.38
CA SER A 1021 -6.29 35.44 13.29
C SER A 1021 -6.60 35.00 14.72
N GLU A 1022 -7.84 34.59 15.03
CA GLU A 1022 -8.25 34.20 16.38
C GLU A 1022 -7.64 32.86 16.82
N GLU A 1023 -6.98 32.87 17.98
CA GLU A 1023 -6.27 31.73 18.56
C GLU A 1023 -7.11 30.96 19.61
N LEU A 1024 -8.22 31.53 20.09
CA LEU A 1024 -9.12 30.90 21.06
C LEU A 1024 -10.42 30.46 20.37
N LEU A 1025 -10.67 29.16 20.34
CA LEU A 1025 -11.88 28.59 19.73
C LEU A 1025 -12.88 28.15 20.80
N LEU A 1026 -14.16 28.48 20.61
CA LEU A 1026 -15.24 28.07 21.50
C LEU A 1026 -16.34 27.37 20.69
N PHE A 1027 -16.58 26.10 20.99
CA PHE A 1027 -17.69 25.33 20.42
C PHE A 1027 -18.76 25.09 21.47
N SER A 1028 -20.04 25.24 21.12
CA SER A 1028 -21.16 25.04 22.03
C SER A 1028 -22.23 24.17 21.38
N PHE A 1029 -22.65 23.13 22.10
CA PHE A 1029 -23.63 22.14 21.67
C PHE A 1029 -24.77 22.08 22.69
N ILE A 1030 -26.03 21.92 22.25
CA ILE A 1030 -27.20 21.91 23.13
C ILE A 1030 -28.15 20.81 22.76
N ALA A 1031 -28.51 19.97 23.72
CA ALA A 1031 -29.68 19.10 23.59
C ALA A 1031 -30.46 19.03 24.90
N ASN A 1032 -31.78 18.91 24.80
CA ASN A 1032 -32.69 18.80 25.94
C ASN A 1032 -32.47 19.91 27.00
N ASP A 1033 -32.22 21.14 26.55
CA ASP A 1033 -31.88 22.32 27.36
C ASP A 1033 -30.57 22.24 28.16
N LEU A 1034 -29.72 21.25 27.88
CA LEU A 1034 -28.39 21.09 28.50
C LEU A 1034 -27.27 21.44 27.54
N ARG A 1035 -26.33 22.26 28.01
CA ARG A 1035 -25.18 22.75 27.23
C ARG A 1035 -23.94 21.88 27.40
N THR A 1036 -23.18 21.73 26.33
CA THR A 1036 -21.78 21.32 26.36
C THR A 1036 -20.95 22.39 25.67
N VAL A 1037 -19.89 22.89 26.32
CA VAL A 1037 -19.00 23.91 25.75
C VAL A 1037 -17.58 23.38 25.74
N ILE A 1038 -16.91 23.51 24.60
CA ILE A 1038 -15.51 23.15 24.38
C ILE A 1038 -14.74 24.46 24.15
N MET A 1039 -13.61 24.63 24.83
CA MET A 1039 -12.72 25.77 24.64
C MET A 1039 -11.32 25.26 24.30
N LEU A 1040 -10.75 25.77 23.22
CA LEU A 1040 -9.42 25.39 22.72
C LEU A 1040 -8.54 26.63 22.64
N ASN A 1041 -7.28 26.49 23.03
CA ASN A 1041 -6.30 27.57 22.93
C ASN A 1041 -5.18 27.15 21.97
N LEU A 1042 -5.26 27.64 20.73
CA LEU A 1042 -4.25 27.45 19.68
C LEU A 1042 -3.04 28.38 19.85
N GLY A 1043 -3.17 29.39 20.72
CA GLY A 1043 -2.15 30.40 20.99
C GLY A 1043 -1.03 29.92 21.91
N GLN A 1044 -0.06 30.80 22.14
CA GLN A 1044 1.11 30.52 23.01
C GLN A 1044 0.94 30.99 24.46
N ASN A 1045 -0.13 31.73 24.77
CA ASN A 1045 -0.34 32.35 26.08
C ASN A 1045 -1.53 31.73 26.82
N ASN A 1046 -1.47 31.70 28.15
CA ASN A 1046 -2.62 31.31 28.97
C ASN A 1046 -3.77 32.28 28.78
N ILE A 1047 -4.99 31.76 28.58
CA ILE A 1047 -6.18 32.57 28.42
C ILE A 1047 -7.09 32.36 29.63
N SER A 1048 -7.52 33.45 30.25
CA SER A 1048 -8.51 33.45 31.34
C SER A 1048 -9.76 34.17 30.89
N LEU A 1049 -10.92 33.53 30.99
CA LEU A 1049 -12.19 34.09 30.54
C LEU A 1049 -13.33 33.78 31.52
N ARG A 1050 -14.37 34.60 31.47
CA ARG A 1050 -15.62 34.39 32.21
C ARG A 1050 -16.77 34.32 31.23
N LEU A 1051 -17.57 33.26 31.35
CA LEU A 1051 -18.82 33.15 30.57
C LEU A 1051 -19.88 34.05 31.20
N GLY A 1052 -20.32 35.10 30.49
CA GLY A 1052 -21.51 35.88 30.86
C GLY A 1052 -22.72 35.48 30.03
N GLY A 1053 -23.93 35.78 30.52
CA GLY A 1053 -25.16 35.29 29.87
C GLY A 1053 -26.48 35.52 30.57
N SER A 1054 -27.56 35.55 29.79
CA SER A 1054 -28.96 35.42 30.25
C SER A 1054 -29.31 34.00 30.73
N TYR A 1055 -28.42 33.02 30.51
CA TYR A 1055 -28.57 31.62 30.93
C TYR A 1055 -27.23 31.06 31.45
N PRO A 1056 -26.85 31.31 32.73
CA PRO A 1056 -25.60 30.81 33.28
C PRO A 1056 -25.63 29.30 33.54
N ILE A 1057 -24.54 28.59 33.20
CA ILE A 1057 -24.34 27.19 33.60
C ILE A 1057 -24.14 27.16 35.13
N ALA A 1058 -25.21 26.89 35.87
CA ALA A 1058 -25.20 26.93 37.33
C ALA A 1058 -24.70 25.63 37.98
N ASN A 1059 -24.78 24.51 37.25
CA ASN A 1059 -24.38 23.18 37.70
C ASN A 1059 -23.84 22.36 36.53
N GLY A 1060 -22.70 21.69 36.73
CA GLY A 1060 -22.07 20.90 35.67
C GLY A 1060 -20.71 20.33 36.06
N SER A 1061 -20.13 19.58 35.14
CA SER A 1061 -18.77 19.04 35.24
C SER A 1061 -17.81 19.85 34.37
N LEU A 1062 -16.64 20.15 34.90
CA LEU A 1062 -15.56 20.86 34.22
C LEU A 1062 -14.33 19.96 34.14
N TYR A 1063 -13.83 19.73 32.93
CA TYR A 1063 -12.60 18.98 32.66
C TYR A 1063 -11.59 19.92 32.00
N SER A 1064 -10.36 19.95 32.52
CA SER A 1064 -9.28 20.78 31.98
C SER A 1064 -8.08 19.91 31.64
N PHE A 1065 -7.58 20.06 30.42
CA PHE A 1065 -6.47 19.31 29.86
C PHE A 1065 -5.33 20.23 29.45
N ASP A 1066 -4.08 19.74 29.57
CA ASP A 1066 -2.90 20.38 29.00
C ASP A 1066 -2.71 20.02 27.51
N GLU A 1067 -1.63 20.54 26.90
CA GLU A 1067 -1.27 20.27 25.50
C GLU A 1067 -1.04 18.77 25.18
N ARG A 1068 -0.77 17.95 26.20
CA ARG A 1068 -0.47 16.50 26.08
C ARG A 1068 -1.62 15.64 26.59
N ALA A 1069 -2.82 16.21 26.69
CA ALA A 1069 -4.03 15.54 27.17
C ALA A 1069 -3.96 14.97 28.60
N ASN A 1070 -3.07 15.48 29.46
CA ASN A 1070 -3.16 15.16 30.88
C ASN A 1070 -4.32 15.92 31.51
N LEU A 1071 -5.21 15.19 32.20
CA LEU A 1071 -6.31 15.78 32.96
C LEU A 1071 -5.76 16.53 34.18
N LEU A 1072 -5.81 17.86 34.16
CA LEU A 1072 -5.32 18.73 35.23
C LEU A 1072 -6.35 18.91 36.35
N SER A 1073 -7.64 18.96 35.99
CA SER A 1073 -8.72 19.06 36.99
C SER A 1073 -10.04 18.49 36.46
N ASN A 1074 -10.77 17.84 37.37
CA ASN A 1074 -12.18 17.47 37.21
C ASN A 1074 -12.95 18.08 38.38
N SER A 1075 -13.64 19.20 38.12
CA SER A 1075 -14.30 19.97 39.17
C SER A 1075 -15.79 20.15 38.87
N LYS A 1076 -16.60 20.32 39.92
CA LYS A 1076 -18.02 20.66 39.79
C LYS A 1076 -18.17 22.18 39.71
N ILE A 1077 -18.93 22.65 38.73
CA ILE A 1077 -19.34 24.05 38.63
C ILE A 1077 -20.40 24.28 39.71
N LYS A 1078 -20.15 25.20 40.64
CA LYS A 1078 -21.05 25.54 41.76
C LYS A 1078 -21.55 26.99 41.72
N SER A 1079 -21.10 27.79 40.76
CA SER A 1079 -21.44 29.20 40.64
C SER A 1079 -21.36 29.65 39.19
N SER A 1080 -22.26 30.54 38.81
CA SER A 1080 -22.28 31.25 37.52
C SER A 1080 -21.12 32.24 37.34
N SER A 1081 -20.32 32.48 38.38
CA SER A 1081 -19.18 33.41 38.38
C SER A 1081 -17.81 32.74 38.22
N HIS A 1082 -17.75 31.53 37.66
CA HIS A 1082 -16.50 30.80 37.53
C HIS A 1082 -15.57 31.45 36.48
N ILE A 1083 -14.27 31.54 36.77
CA ILE A 1083 -13.24 31.98 35.83
C ILE A 1083 -12.62 30.73 35.23
N TYR A 1084 -12.72 30.59 33.91
CA TYR A 1084 -12.15 29.48 33.17
C TYR A 1084 -10.75 29.83 32.69
N ARG A 1085 -9.83 28.89 32.79
CA ARG A 1085 -8.45 29.03 32.31
C ARG A 1085 -8.15 27.95 31.30
N VAL A 1086 -7.71 28.34 30.12
CA VAL A 1086 -7.32 27.43 29.04
C VAL A 1086 -5.83 27.63 28.76
N LEU A 1087 -5.05 26.57 28.99
CA LEU A 1087 -3.59 26.60 28.77
C LEU A 1087 -3.27 26.56 27.27
N PRO A 1088 -2.12 27.11 26.82
CA PRO A 1088 -1.62 26.96 25.46
C PRO A 1088 -1.66 25.51 25.00
N GLY A 1089 -2.19 25.26 23.80
CA GLY A 1089 -2.34 23.92 23.24
C GLY A 1089 -3.35 23.01 23.96
N GLY A 1090 -3.97 23.48 25.04
CA GLY A 1090 -4.87 22.70 25.89
C GLY A 1090 -6.35 22.84 25.51
N MET A 1091 -7.17 22.06 26.21
CA MET A 1091 -8.62 22.00 25.99
C MET A 1091 -9.37 22.05 27.33
N LEU A 1092 -10.53 22.68 27.33
CA LEU A 1092 -11.44 22.73 28.46
C LEU A 1092 -12.86 22.32 28.03
N LEU A 1093 -13.43 21.33 28.71
CA LEU A 1093 -14.77 20.79 28.47
C LEU A 1093 -15.70 21.12 29.63
N LEU A 1094 -16.84 21.69 29.31
CA LEU A 1094 -17.92 22.02 30.24
C LEU A 1094 -19.16 21.22 29.87
N VAL A 1095 -19.69 20.42 30.81
CA VAL A 1095 -20.92 19.64 30.60
C VAL A 1095 -21.96 20.03 31.64
N GLU A 1096 -23.03 20.69 31.20
CA GLU A 1096 -24.16 21.06 32.06
C GLU A 1096 -24.98 19.82 32.44
N LYS A 1097 -25.49 19.81 33.68
CA LYS A 1097 -26.34 18.73 34.23
C LYS A 1097 -27.64 19.30 34.80
N LYS A 1098 -28.73 18.52 34.71
CA LYS A 1098 -30.02 18.91 35.31
C LYS A 1098 -29.88 19.05 36.83
N LEU A 1099 -30.60 20.02 37.41
CA LEU A 1099 -30.73 20.12 38.86
C LEU A 1099 -31.53 18.91 39.38
N GLY A 1100 -30.87 18.00 40.09
CA GLY A 1100 -31.50 16.86 40.76
C GLY A 1100 -30.98 15.47 40.37
N ASP A 1101 -30.12 15.36 39.35
CA ASP A 1101 -29.40 14.12 39.03
C ASP A 1101 -28.21 13.96 40.00
N GLU A 1102 -28.47 13.42 41.19
CA GLU A 1102 -27.48 12.87 42.14
C GLU A 1102 -27.52 11.34 42.18
#